data_AF-A0A124IE17-F1
#
_entry.id   AF-A0A124IE17-F1
#
_cell.length_a   1.000
_cell.length_b   1.000
_cell.length_c   1.000
_cell.angle_alpha   90.00
_cell.angle_beta   90.00
_cell.angle_gamma   90.00
#
_symmetry.space_group_name_H-M   'P 1'
#
loop_
_entity.id
_entity.type
_entity.pdbx_description
1 polymer ?
#
loop_
_entity_poly.entity_id
_entity_poly.type
_entity_poly.pdbx_seq_one_letter_code
_entity_poly.pdbx_strand_id
1 'polypeptide(L)'
;MTAEPMPTYQLKIALRDTSPPVWRRVTLPADTSLGCLHDIIQACFGWDDSHLHSFTEPDSGRQFVDFDAPLDRDPFRDADEESVTVAEVLPREGGRLEYTYDFGDDWRHRITLEKILPASTPDRRVRCTGGRRAMPCAEDIGGAWGLQAVLDAVEDRGAPAPEPWTDLVETLREEGFDAARFDRDALDRELAGLDPQPPTATPAPGPAEAAPGGRRCSCGEVHDAEDDEDLYMDSVPVRPVSLAPRAELAAAARQVPLIASAIRLAHWCQGGRAVTSREVLKPPLGRQAVQELELWTHDDELSTLRPEERDKRLARLRSSGDLPCLDDPWQLAVYADLVEIGRGVAHPGAGLPAAAEDEGALDLWCDALGDDLDDLNDLGNLGLSPVLLGALDIEDEDGHGLAAVVLRALYEVPDGEWLDTALLIGALREGLPKQEARLVELFLLQILDQAAVVLAEYQAAEVESGPQTSRQRDHIVLGILGIEASAEDSDGTPPAGTRLRLTPLGRHGLREYLLAEGFHAPLIGELADADAPTLLDALLDYDQEAAHSEITGWISHRGQGSAAVQLIDACAGLEADAALRRLAAAPVLAELDEPRALAVLRKAAASQVPGCAETAAIALAGHGEIPEGHGPELQLWGLVDHLWGPLGVADEALAMFLEQEGDSVLPLLEQAADDLWRCDHPATGAVLDAAGRLLRARDKALAKRLRRSATRVGPGRRP
;
A
#
# COMPACT_ATOMS: atom_id res chain seq x y z
N MET A 1 -25.59 -27.25 -25.92
CA MET A 1 -24.79 -26.89 -24.73
C MET A 1 -25.49 -25.70 -24.11
N THR A 2 -26.11 -25.86 -22.95
CA THR A 2 -26.70 -24.76 -22.20
C THR A 2 -25.54 -24.01 -21.56
N ALA A 3 -25.30 -22.76 -21.96
CA ALA A 3 -24.28 -21.91 -21.34
C ALA A 3 -24.50 -21.90 -19.82
N GLU A 4 -23.44 -22.12 -19.05
CA GLU A 4 -23.51 -21.98 -17.61
C GLU A 4 -23.97 -20.56 -17.25
N PRO A 5 -24.80 -20.41 -16.20
CA PRO A 5 -25.23 -19.10 -15.76
C PRO A 5 -24.01 -18.32 -15.28
N MET A 6 -23.72 -17.25 -15.98
CA MET A 6 -22.50 -16.48 -15.80
C MET A 6 -22.79 -15.18 -15.05
N PRO A 7 -21.96 -14.80 -14.06
CA PRO A 7 -22.16 -13.58 -13.31
C PRO A 7 -22.00 -12.35 -14.22
N THR A 8 -22.71 -11.29 -13.84
CA THR A 8 -22.61 -9.98 -14.49
C THR A 8 -21.79 -9.07 -13.59
N TYR A 9 -20.71 -8.51 -14.12
CA TYR A 9 -19.86 -7.58 -13.39
C TYR A 9 -20.37 -6.16 -13.61
N GLN A 10 -20.44 -5.38 -12.54
CA GLN A 10 -20.61 -3.93 -12.60
C GLN A 10 -19.25 -3.28 -12.39
N LEU A 11 -18.74 -2.62 -13.44
CA LEU A 11 -17.47 -1.92 -13.41
C LEU A 11 -17.71 -0.40 -13.37
N LYS A 12 -16.89 0.30 -12.61
CA LYS A 12 -16.70 1.76 -12.71
C LYS A 12 -15.36 2.00 -13.40
N ILE A 13 -15.38 2.76 -14.49
CA ILE A 13 -14.20 3.14 -15.28
C ILE A 13 -14.06 4.66 -15.12
N ALA A 14 -13.00 5.10 -14.44
CA ALA A 14 -12.76 6.51 -14.15
C ALA A 14 -11.47 6.97 -14.84
N LEU A 15 -11.56 8.10 -15.56
CA LEU A 15 -10.40 8.75 -16.15
C LEU A 15 -9.63 9.50 -15.06
N ARG A 16 -8.35 9.17 -14.90
CA ARG A 16 -7.45 9.77 -13.91
C ARG A 16 -7.11 11.21 -14.29
N ASP A 17 -6.58 11.97 -13.32
CA ASP A 17 -6.08 13.34 -13.51
C ASP A 17 -7.12 14.36 -14.00
N THR A 18 -8.42 14.08 -13.79
CA THR A 18 -9.51 14.99 -14.18
C THR A 18 -10.29 15.51 -12.98
N SER A 19 -10.44 16.83 -12.89
CA SER A 19 -11.25 17.47 -11.86
C SER A 19 -12.21 18.50 -12.45
N PRO A 20 -13.52 18.44 -12.15
CA PRO A 20 -14.27 17.32 -11.56
C PRO A 20 -14.15 15.98 -12.33
N PRO A 21 -14.38 14.82 -11.68
CA PRO A 21 -14.07 13.51 -12.24
C PRO A 21 -14.95 13.14 -13.44
N VAL A 22 -14.32 12.52 -14.45
CA VAL A 22 -14.98 11.90 -15.62
C VAL A 22 -15.00 10.39 -15.44
N TRP A 23 -16.19 9.77 -15.44
CA TRP A 23 -16.30 8.31 -15.26
C TRP A 23 -17.55 7.73 -15.93
N ARG A 24 -17.51 6.42 -16.19
CA ARG A 24 -18.63 5.61 -16.69
C ARG A 24 -18.81 4.38 -15.80
N ARG A 25 -20.05 3.93 -15.65
CA ARG A 25 -20.39 2.69 -14.96
C ARG A 25 -21.12 1.79 -15.93
N VAL A 26 -20.57 0.60 -16.12
CA VAL A 26 -21.05 -0.37 -17.10
C VAL A 26 -21.30 -1.71 -16.45
N THR A 27 -22.22 -2.48 -17.01
CA THR A 27 -22.40 -3.89 -16.66
C THR A 27 -22.08 -4.76 -17.86
N LEU A 28 -21.29 -5.80 -17.68
CA LEU A 28 -20.89 -6.75 -18.72
C LEU A 28 -20.75 -8.18 -18.15
N PRO A 29 -20.72 -9.20 -19.02
CA PRO A 29 -20.46 -10.58 -18.59
C PRO A 29 -19.07 -10.78 -18.02
N ALA A 30 -18.93 -11.56 -16.96
CA ALA A 30 -17.64 -11.77 -16.30
C ALA A 30 -16.56 -12.45 -17.19
N ASP A 31 -16.97 -13.21 -18.21
CA ASP A 31 -16.06 -13.88 -19.15
C ASP A 31 -15.60 -13.00 -20.32
N THR A 32 -15.91 -11.71 -20.33
CA THR A 32 -15.48 -10.79 -21.39
C THR A 32 -13.94 -10.77 -21.47
N SER A 33 -13.35 -10.84 -22.67
CA SER A 33 -11.89 -10.69 -22.83
C SER A 33 -11.45 -9.26 -22.53
N LEU A 34 -10.16 -9.05 -22.25
CA LEU A 34 -9.62 -7.70 -22.07
C LEU A 34 -9.62 -6.90 -23.38
N GLY A 35 -9.43 -7.54 -24.54
CA GLY A 35 -9.62 -6.89 -25.85
C GLY A 35 -11.06 -6.37 -26.05
N CYS A 36 -12.08 -7.15 -25.66
CA CYS A 36 -13.46 -6.65 -25.67
C CYS A 36 -13.70 -5.56 -24.61
N LEU A 37 -12.98 -5.57 -23.49
CA LEU A 37 -13.05 -4.52 -22.49
C LEU A 37 -12.45 -3.20 -23.03
N HIS A 38 -11.38 -3.27 -23.81
CA HIS A 38 -10.81 -2.14 -24.52
C HIS A 38 -11.86 -1.46 -25.42
N ASP A 39 -12.55 -2.21 -26.29
CA ASP A 39 -13.65 -1.70 -27.13
C ASP A 39 -14.75 -1.00 -26.30
N ILE A 40 -15.07 -1.55 -25.14
CA ILE A 40 -16.07 -0.97 -24.21
C ILE A 40 -15.56 0.36 -23.64
N ILE A 41 -14.27 0.47 -23.30
CA ILE A 41 -13.66 1.69 -22.79
C ILE A 41 -13.61 2.75 -23.89
N GLN A 42 -13.20 2.38 -25.11
CA GLN A 42 -13.21 3.28 -26.28
C GLN A 42 -14.60 3.90 -26.48
N ALA A 43 -15.66 3.08 -26.50
CA ALA A 43 -17.04 3.57 -26.59
C ALA A 43 -17.47 4.41 -25.36
N CYS A 44 -16.97 4.11 -24.17
CA CYS A 44 -17.27 4.87 -22.95
C CYS A 44 -16.74 6.30 -22.96
N PHE A 45 -15.59 6.50 -23.60
CA PHE A 45 -14.87 7.78 -23.68
C PHE A 45 -14.90 8.42 -25.07
N GLY A 46 -15.60 7.81 -26.02
CA GLY A 46 -15.85 8.38 -27.35
C GLY A 46 -14.57 8.42 -28.19
N TRP A 47 -13.75 7.38 -28.05
CA TRP A 47 -12.47 7.27 -28.71
C TRP A 47 -12.51 6.37 -29.96
N ASP A 48 -11.55 6.58 -30.86
CA ASP A 48 -11.47 6.04 -32.21
C ASP A 48 -10.46 4.89 -32.35
N ASP A 49 -9.87 4.40 -31.25
CA ASP A 49 -8.89 3.30 -31.23
C ASP A 49 -7.70 3.55 -32.19
N SER A 50 -7.17 4.78 -32.15
CA SER A 50 -6.09 5.25 -33.01
C SER A 50 -4.69 5.00 -32.45
N HIS A 51 -4.60 4.64 -31.17
CA HIS A 51 -3.33 4.52 -30.42
C HIS A 51 -3.21 3.19 -29.69
N LEU A 52 -1.98 2.93 -29.21
CA LEU A 52 -1.66 1.73 -28.44
C LEU A 52 -2.22 1.83 -27.02
N HIS A 53 -2.52 0.67 -26.43
CA HIS A 53 -3.00 0.56 -25.06
C HIS A 53 -2.40 -0.63 -24.33
N SER A 54 -2.58 -0.62 -23.01
CA SER A 54 -2.24 -1.74 -22.13
C SER A 54 -3.14 -1.75 -20.90
N PHE A 55 -3.41 -2.94 -20.38
CA PHE A 55 -3.94 -3.12 -19.04
C PHE A 55 -2.81 -3.53 -18.08
N THR A 56 -2.85 -3.03 -16.86
CA THR A 56 -1.86 -3.36 -15.83
C THR A 56 -2.57 -3.73 -14.54
N GLU A 57 -2.24 -4.90 -13.99
CA GLU A 57 -2.62 -5.27 -12.62
C GLU A 57 -1.76 -4.49 -11.62
N PRO A 58 -2.36 -3.66 -10.74
CA PRO A 58 -1.59 -2.86 -9.77
C PRO A 58 -0.77 -3.72 -8.80
N ASP A 59 -1.33 -4.84 -8.33
CA ASP A 59 -0.71 -5.66 -7.29
C ASP A 59 0.51 -6.45 -7.80
N SER A 60 0.49 -6.91 -9.06
CA SER A 60 1.51 -7.80 -9.63
C SER A 60 2.40 -7.11 -10.66
N GLY A 61 2.04 -5.90 -11.10
CA GLY A 61 2.67 -5.22 -12.22
C GLY A 61 2.54 -5.97 -13.55
N ARG A 62 1.72 -7.01 -13.63
CA ARG A 62 1.52 -7.80 -14.83
C ARG A 62 0.80 -6.98 -15.88
N GLN A 63 1.34 -6.96 -17.10
CA GLN A 63 0.76 -6.24 -18.22
C GLN A 63 0.01 -7.19 -19.17
N PHE A 64 -1.10 -6.69 -19.69
CA PHE A 64 -1.89 -7.32 -20.74
C PHE A 64 -1.93 -6.37 -21.93
N VAL A 65 -1.44 -6.84 -23.07
CA VAL A 65 -1.24 -6.02 -24.27
C VAL A 65 -1.81 -6.73 -25.49
N ASP A 66 -2.15 -5.97 -26.53
CA ASP A 66 -2.53 -6.55 -27.82
C ASP A 66 -1.32 -7.25 -28.48
N PHE A 67 -1.43 -8.56 -28.66
CA PHE A 67 -0.38 -9.35 -29.30
C PHE A 67 -0.29 -9.20 -30.82
N ASP A 68 -1.20 -8.48 -31.45
CA ASP A 68 -1.11 -8.08 -32.85
C ASP A 68 -0.55 -6.65 -33.02
N ALA A 69 -0.47 -5.86 -31.95
CA ALA A 69 0.09 -4.51 -31.97
C ALA A 69 1.64 -4.48 -32.02
N PRO A 70 2.26 -3.47 -32.67
CA PRO A 70 3.72 -3.35 -32.81
C PRO A 70 4.42 -2.81 -31.54
N LEU A 71 4.21 -3.49 -30.41
CA LEU A 71 4.84 -3.20 -29.12
C LEU A 71 6.03 -4.14 -28.86
N ASP A 72 7.08 -3.63 -28.22
CA ASP A 72 8.13 -4.47 -27.64
C ASP A 72 7.56 -5.16 -26.40
N ARG A 73 7.68 -6.49 -26.34
CA ARG A 73 7.04 -7.32 -25.31
C ARG A 73 8.07 -8.11 -24.53
N ASP A 74 7.85 -8.25 -23.24
CA ASP A 74 8.54 -9.21 -22.40
C ASP A 74 7.81 -10.57 -22.46
N PRO A 75 8.39 -11.62 -23.07
CA PRO A 75 7.76 -12.93 -23.18
C PRO A 75 7.48 -13.62 -21.83
N PHE A 76 8.11 -13.16 -20.74
CA PHE A 76 7.99 -13.74 -19.41
C PHE A 76 7.00 -12.99 -18.51
N ARG A 77 6.67 -11.73 -18.82
CA ARG A 77 5.78 -10.87 -18.02
C ARG A 77 4.47 -10.53 -18.73
N ASP A 78 4.51 -10.33 -20.05
CA ASP A 78 3.35 -9.83 -20.80
C ASP A 78 2.40 -10.95 -21.21
N ALA A 79 1.11 -10.71 -21.07
CA ALA A 79 0.06 -11.60 -21.53
C ALA A 79 -0.76 -10.96 -22.65
N ASP A 80 -1.28 -11.82 -23.53
CA ASP A 80 -2.18 -11.40 -24.59
C ASP A 80 -3.55 -11.04 -23.99
N GLU A 81 -4.02 -9.82 -24.24
CA GLU A 81 -5.33 -9.36 -23.76
C GLU A 81 -6.50 -10.18 -24.32
N GLU A 82 -6.32 -10.80 -25.48
CA GLU A 82 -7.32 -11.70 -26.08
C GLU A 82 -7.36 -13.08 -25.42
N SER A 83 -6.40 -13.38 -24.53
CA SER A 83 -6.28 -14.67 -23.85
C SER A 83 -6.81 -14.66 -22.41
N VAL A 84 -7.14 -13.49 -21.86
CA VAL A 84 -7.50 -13.30 -20.44
C VAL A 84 -8.88 -12.65 -20.30
N THR A 85 -9.64 -13.09 -19.30
CA THR A 85 -10.98 -12.57 -18.97
C THR A 85 -10.96 -11.50 -17.88
N VAL A 86 -11.99 -10.65 -17.87
CA VAL A 86 -12.23 -9.69 -16.77
C VAL A 86 -12.34 -10.41 -15.41
N ALA A 87 -12.97 -11.59 -15.34
CA ALA A 87 -13.08 -12.35 -14.10
C ALA A 87 -11.74 -12.85 -13.54
N GLU A 88 -10.77 -13.12 -14.40
CA GLU A 88 -9.44 -13.59 -13.99
C GLU A 88 -8.62 -12.48 -13.35
N VAL A 89 -8.68 -11.27 -13.92
CA VAL A 89 -7.94 -10.10 -13.41
C VAL A 89 -8.70 -9.35 -12.30
N LEU A 90 -10.04 -9.49 -12.23
CA LEU A 90 -10.88 -8.90 -11.19
C LEU A 90 -11.70 -9.99 -10.46
N PRO A 91 -11.08 -10.77 -9.56
CA PRO A 91 -11.73 -11.92 -8.93
C PRO A 91 -12.71 -11.57 -7.80
N ARG A 92 -12.64 -10.34 -7.26
CA ARG A 92 -13.41 -9.90 -6.08
C ARG A 92 -13.92 -8.47 -6.23
N GLU A 93 -15.08 -8.18 -5.61
CA GLU A 93 -15.58 -6.81 -5.45
C GLU A 93 -14.50 -5.95 -4.75
N GLY A 94 -14.34 -4.71 -5.23
CA GLY A 94 -13.26 -3.81 -4.84
C GLY A 94 -11.94 -4.00 -5.59
N GLY A 95 -11.79 -5.05 -6.41
CA GLY A 95 -10.61 -5.25 -7.25
C GLY A 95 -10.39 -4.09 -8.24
N ARG A 96 -9.12 -3.80 -8.55
CA ARG A 96 -8.69 -2.70 -9.41
C ARG A 96 -7.85 -3.22 -10.58
N LEU A 97 -7.99 -2.57 -11.73
CA LEU A 97 -7.19 -2.77 -12.93
C LEU A 97 -6.94 -1.39 -13.55
N GLU A 98 -5.70 -1.11 -13.95
CA GLU A 98 -5.37 0.14 -14.64
C GLU A 98 -5.35 -0.10 -16.15
N TYR A 99 -5.80 0.88 -16.92
CA TYR A 99 -5.80 0.86 -18.37
C TYR A 99 -5.22 2.16 -18.89
N THR A 100 -4.15 2.06 -19.67
CA THR A 100 -3.49 3.20 -20.30
C THR A 100 -3.76 3.16 -21.79
N TYR A 101 -4.25 4.27 -22.34
CA TYR A 101 -4.49 4.47 -23.77
C TYR A 101 -3.67 5.66 -24.26
N ASP A 102 -3.06 5.51 -25.44
CA ASP A 102 -2.12 6.47 -26.02
C ASP A 102 -0.91 6.72 -25.11
N PHE A 103 0.18 6.00 -25.35
CA PHE A 103 1.42 6.17 -24.58
C PHE A 103 2.13 7.51 -24.82
N GLY A 104 1.66 8.34 -25.76
CA GLY A 104 2.10 9.72 -25.91
C GLY A 104 1.37 10.67 -24.96
N ASP A 105 0.03 10.62 -24.98
CA ASP A 105 -0.84 11.49 -24.18
C ASP A 105 -1.14 10.98 -22.76
N ASP A 106 -0.84 9.69 -22.50
CA ASP A 106 -0.97 8.98 -21.22
C ASP A 106 -2.38 9.04 -20.61
N TRP A 107 -3.38 8.60 -21.38
CA TRP A 107 -4.76 8.54 -20.88
C TRP A 107 -4.97 7.35 -19.94
N ARG A 108 -4.78 7.59 -18.64
CA ARG A 108 -4.89 6.55 -17.59
C ARG A 108 -6.31 6.42 -17.06
N HIS A 109 -6.79 5.18 -16.98
CA HIS A 109 -8.11 4.82 -16.48
C HIS A 109 -8.00 3.82 -15.35
N ARG A 110 -8.66 4.12 -14.23
CA ARG A 110 -8.87 3.17 -13.15
C ARG A 110 -10.18 2.43 -13.36
N ILE A 111 -10.10 1.10 -13.42
CA ILE A 111 -11.25 0.19 -13.55
C ILE A 111 -11.46 -0.49 -12.20
N THR A 112 -12.66 -0.38 -11.64
CA THR A 112 -13.01 -0.95 -10.34
C THR A 112 -14.20 -1.89 -10.48
N LEU A 113 -14.07 -3.13 -9.98
CA LEU A 113 -15.20 -4.05 -9.85
C LEU A 113 -16.06 -3.67 -8.64
N GLU A 114 -17.16 -2.96 -8.87
CA GLU A 114 -18.03 -2.52 -7.77
C GLU A 114 -18.93 -3.64 -7.25
N LYS A 115 -19.51 -4.44 -8.15
CA LYS A 115 -20.50 -5.48 -7.80
C LYS A 115 -20.44 -6.70 -8.71
N ILE A 116 -20.59 -7.88 -8.12
CA ILE A 116 -20.79 -9.16 -8.80
C ILE A 116 -22.29 -9.52 -8.69
N LEU A 117 -23.02 -9.29 -9.78
CA LEU A 117 -24.46 -9.54 -9.82
C LEU A 117 -24.76 -11.02 -10.12
N PRO A 118 -25.76 -11.62 -9.45
CA PRO A 118 -26.07 -13.03 -9.62
C PRO A 118 -26.48 -13.32 -11.07
N ALA A 119 -25.96 -14.44 -11.59
CA ALA A 119 -26.18 -14.90 -12.94
C ALA A 119 -27.69 -15.03 -13.23
N SER A 120 -28.25 -14.03 -13.91
CA SER A 120 -29.68 -13.96 -14.21
C SER A 120 -29.87 -13.67 -15.69
N THR A 121 -30.48 -14.64 -16.38
CA THR A 121 -30.72 -14.69 -17.83
C THR A 121 -29.47 -14.61 -18.72
N PRO A 122 -29.46 -15.23 -19.92
CA PRO A 122 -28.33 -15.22 -20.85
C PRO A 122 -28.13 -13.85 -21.55
N ASP A 123 -28.40 -12.74 -20.86
CA ASP A 123 -28.23 -11.40 -21.41
C ASP A 123 -26.75 -10.99 -21.35
N ARG A 124 -26.03 -11.20 -22.44
CA ARG A 124 -24.61 -10.83 -22.58
C ARG A 124 -24.40 -9.36 -22.93
N ARG A 125 -25.45 -8.54 -22.99
CA ARG A 125 -25.31 -7.18 -23.51
C ARG A 125 -24.63 -6.27 -22.49
N VAL A 126 -23.70 -5.44 -22.98
CA VAL A 126 -23.13 -4.34 -22.20
C VAL A 126 -24.21 -3.28 -21.97
N ARG A 127 -24.26 -2.71 -20.77
CA ARG A 127 -25.16 -1.59 -20.42
C ARG A 127 -24.41 -0.50 -19.72
N CYS A 128 -24.79 0.75 -19.99
CA CYS A 128 -24.39 1.87 -19.15
C CYS A 128 -25.42 2.07 -18.03
N THR A 129 -24.98 1.94 -16.78
CA THR A 129 -25.84 2.15 -15.60
C THR A 129 -25.63 3.52 -14.95
N GLY A 130 -24.53 4.22 -15.27
CA GLY A 130 -24.27 5.56 -14.78
C GLY A 130 -23.01 6.18 -15.43
N GLY A 131 -22.78 7.46 -15.14
CA GLY A 131 -21.61 8.19 -15.61
C GLY A 131 -21.69 9.66 -15.23
N ARG A 132 -20.57 10.37 -15.36
CA ARG A 132 -20.47 11.81 -15.10
C ARG A 132 -19.61 12.50 -16.15
N ARG A 133 -20.01 13.72 -16.50
CA ARG A 133 -19.37 14.62 -17.48
C ARG A 133 -19.40 14.09 -18.92
N ALA A 134 -19.17 15.00 -19.85
CA ALA A 134 -18.99 14.65 -21.25
C ALA A 134 -17.77 13.73 -21.43
N MET A 135 -17.72 13.04 -22.57
CA MET A 135 -16.52 12.34 -23.04
C MET A 135 -15.40 13.37 -23.30
N PRO A 136 -14.11 12.98 -23.21
CA PRO A 136 -13.02 13.77 -23.77
C PRO A 136 -13.38 14.25 -25.18
N CYS A 137 -13.10 15.52 -25.46
CA CYS A 137 -13.52 16.15 -26.72
C CYS A 137 -12.66 15.73 -27.93
N ALA A 138 -11.50 15.14 -27.68
CA ALA A 138 -10.58 14.55 -28.63
C ALA A 138 -9.52 13.73 -27.87
N GLU A 139 -8.85 12.81 -28.56
CA GLU A 139 -7.78 11.96 -28.02
C GLU A 139 -6.41 12.64 -28.07
N ASP A 140 -6.07 13.32 -29.18
CA ASP A 140 -4.76 13.95 -29.40
C ASP A 140 -4.67 15.38 -28.83
N ILE A 141 -4.97 15.54 -27.54
CA ILE A 141 -5.01 16.87 -26.91
C ILE A 141 -3.93 17.10 -25.86
N GLY A 142 -3.02 16.16 -25.63
CA GLY A 142 -2.01 16.22 -24.59
C GLY A 142 -2.55 15.74 -23.25
N GLY A 143 -3.33 14.66 -23.26
CA GLY A 143 -3.84 14.02 -22.05
C GLY A 143 -4.81 14.87 -21.23
N ALA A 144 -4.94 14.53 -19.94
CA ALA A 144 -5.87 15.19 -19.03
C ALA A 144 -5.60 16.70 -18.85
N TRP A 145 -4.34 17.12 -18.90
CA TRP A 145 -3.94 18.54 -18.85
C TRP A 145 -4.45 19.31 -20.07
N GLY A 146 -4.25 18.75 -21.26
CA GLY A 146 -4.74 19.32 -22.50
C GLY A 146 -6.27 19.42 -22.54
N LEU A 147 -6.95 18.37 -22.08
CA LEU A 147 -8.40 18.39 -21.88
C LEU A 147 -8.82 19.56 -21.00
N GLN A 148 -8.20 19.74 -19.83
CA GLN A 148 -8.56 20.83 -18.93
C GLN A 148 -8.36 22.20 -19.58
N ALA A 149 -7.25 22.41 -20.29
CA ALA A 149 -6.97 23.65 -21.01
C ALA A 149 -8.03 23.95 -22.09
N VAL A 150 -8.48 22.94 -22.83
CA VAL A 150 -9.56 23.06 -23.82
C VAL A 150 -10.88 23.38 -23.14
N LEU A 151 -11.22 22.69 -22.05
CA LEU A 151 -12.46 22.90 -21.30
C LEU A 151 -12.56 24.33 -20.73
N ASP A 152 -11.48 24.81 -20.11
CA ASP A 152 -11.41 26.17 -19.56
C ASP A 152 -11.59 27.23 -20.67
N ALA A 153 -10.98 27.01 -21.82
CA ALA A 153 -11.12 27.89 -22.98
C ALA A 153 -12.55 27.85 -23.55
N VAL A 154 -13.23 26.70 -23.56
CA VAL A 154 -14.63 26.60 -24.01
C VAL A 154 -15.57 27.35 -23.05
N GLU A 155 -15.32 27.31 -21.73
CA GLU A 155 -16.11 28.04 -20.73
C GLU A 155 -15.87 29.56 -20.78
N ASP A 156 -14.61 30.01 -20.89
CA ASP A 156 -14.28 31.44 -21.06
C ASP A 156 -14.31 31.86 -22.54
N ARG A 157 -15.52 32.16 -23.03
CA ARG A 157 -15.73 32.70 -24.40
C ARG A 157 -15.01 34.03 -24.69
N GLY A 158 -14.46 34.70 -23.68
CA GLY A 158 -13.69 35.94 -23.81
C GLY A 158 -12.18 35.71 -24.00
N ALA A 159 -11.67 34.53 -23.63
CA ALA A 159 -10.27 34.18 -23.77
C ALA A 159 -9.93 33.73 -25.21
N PRO A 160 -8.76 34.11 -25.75
CA PRO A 160 -8.27 33.53 -27.00
C PRO A 160 -8.07 32.02 -26.82
N ALA A 161 -8.42 31.23 -27.83
CA ALA A 161 -8.20 29.80 -27.76
C ALA A 161 -6.68 29.49 -27.75
N PRO A 162 -6.21 28.56 -26.89
CA PRO A 162 -4.80 28.22 -26.79
C PRO A 162 -4.33 27.44 -28.03
N GLU A 163 -3.14 27.77 -28.54
CA GLU A 163 -2.43 26.89 -29.49
C GLU A 163 -1.93 25.63 -28.75
N PRO A 164 -1.95 24.44 -29.37
CA PRO A 164 -2.35 24.16 -30.76
C PRO A 164 -3.86 23.95 -30.97
N TRP A 165 -4.69 23.96 -29.92
CA TRP A 165 -6.11 23.55 -29.95
C TRP A 165 -7.10 24.64 -30.39
N THR A 166 -6.64 25.70 -31.06
CA THR A 166 -7.45 26.85 -31.47
C THR A 166 -8.72 26.42 -32.23
N ASP A 167 -8.55 25.61 -33.27
CA ASP A 167 -9.65 25.16 -34.14
C ASP A 167 -10.65 24.26 -33.39
N LEU A 168 -10.15 23.41 -32.48
CA LEU A 168 -10.97 22.52 -31.65
C LEU A 168 -11.86 23.34 -30.70
N VAL A 169 -11.27 24.28 -29.96
CA VAL A 169 -12.00 25.14 -29.01
C VAL A 169 -13.04 26.00 -29.73
N GLU A 170 -12.72 26.55 -30.90
CA GLU A 170 -13.68 27.32 -31.70
C GLU A 170 -14.86 26.45 -32.15
N THR A 171 -14.60 25.24 -32.64
CA THR A 171 -15.64 24.27 -33.03
C THR A 171 -16.56 23.93 -31.85
N LEU A 172 -15.99 23.58 -30.68
CA LEU A 172 -16.75 23.25 -29.48
C LEU A 172 -17.63 24.42 -28.99
N ARG A 173 -17.14 25.66 -29.11
CA ARG A 173 -17.91 26.87 -28.76
C ARG A 173 -19.09 27.11 -29.71
N GLU A 174 -18.92 26.84 -31.01
CA GLU A 174 -19.95 26.94 -32.04
C GLU A 174 -21.04 25.87 -31.86
N GLU A 175 -20.63 24.64 -31.58
CA GLU A 175 -21.54 23.51 -31.34
C GLU A 175 -22.27 23.58 -29.99
N GLY A 176 -21.77 24.43 -29.07
CA GLY A 176 -22.35 24.59 -27.74
C GLY A 176 -22.08 23.38 -26.85
N PHE A 177 -20.87 22.84 -26.93
CA PHE A 177 -20.40 21.74 -26.09
C PHE A 177 -20.58 22.06 -24.61
N ASP A 178 -21.09 21.09 -23.85
CA ASP A 178 -21.30 21.20 -22.40
C ASP A 178 -20.51 20.10 -21.70
N ALA A 179 -19.39 20.48 -21.08
CA ALA A 179 -18.46 19.58 -20.41
C ALA A 179 -19.08 18.82 -19.23
N ALA A 180 -20.19 19.30 -18.67
CA ALA A 180 -20.90 18.64 -17.58
C ALA A 180 -21.96 17.64 -18.08
N ARG A 181 -22.31 17.70 -19.36
CA ARG A 181 -23.42 16.90 -19.91
C ARG A 181 -23.00 15.47 -20.21
N PHE A 182 -23.60 14.54 -19.49
CA PHE A 182 -23.54 13.10 -19.76
C PHE A 182 -24.90 12.57 -20.22
N ASP A 183 -24.95 11.85 -21.34
CA ASP A 183 -26.16 11.19 -21.85
C ASP A 183 -26.02 9.66 -21.78
N ARG A 184 -26.50 9.10 -20.67
CA ARG A 184 -26.48 7.64 -20.42
C ARG A 184 -27.20 6.85 -21.51
N ASP A 185 -28.33 7.33 -22.01
CA ASP A 185 -29.15 6.61 -23.00
C ASP A 185 -28.51 6.64 -24.40
N ALA A 186 -27.66 7.63 -24.68
CA ALA A 186 -26.81 7.63 -25.86
C ALA A 186 -25.72 6.56 -25.75
N LEU A 187 -24.96 6.56 -24.65
CA LEU A 187 -23.90 5.58 -24.43
C LEU A 187 -24.43 4.15 -24.34
N ASP A 188 -25.58 3.92 -23.68
CA ASP A 188 -26.20 2.59 -23.61
C ASP A 188 -26.58 2.03 -24.99
N ARG A 189 -26.96 2.90 -25.94
CA ARG A 189 -27.25 2.49 -27.34
C ARG A 189 -25.99 2.14 -28.12
N GLU A 190 -24.89 2.83 -27.85
CA GLU A 190 -23.59 2.58 -28.46
C GLU A 190 -23.02 1.26 -27.97
N LEU A 191 -22.98 1.06 -26.65
CA LEU A 191 -22.56 -0.19 -26.01
C LEU A 191 -23.43 -1.39 -26.39
N ALA A 192 -24.71 -1.19 -26.71
CA ALA A 192 -25.59 -2.27 -27.16
C ALA A 192 -25.18 -2.88 -28.52
N GLY A 193 -24.31 -2.20 -29.29
CA GLY A 193 -23.73 -2.72 -30.52
C GLY A 193 -22.51 -3.61 -30.31
N LEU A 194 -21.88 -3.56 -29.14
CA LEU A 194 -20.71 -4.37 -28.79
C LEU A 194 -21.13 -5.78 -28.37
N ASP A 195 -20.32 -6.77 -28.77
CA ASP A 195 -20.52 -8.17 -28.44
C ASP A 195 -19.37 -8.63 -27.52
N PRO A 196 -19.55 -8.66 -26.19
CA PRO A 196 -18.48 -9.03 -25.26
C PRO A 196 -18.27 -10.54 -25.38
N GLN A 197 -17.29 -10.94 -26.19
CA GLN A 197 -16.95 -12.34 -26.41
C GLN A 197 -15.91 -12.82 -25.38
N PRO A 198 -15.90 -14.11 -25.05
CA PRO A 198 -14.83 -14.70 -24.28
C PRO A 198 -13.54 -14.82 -25.11
N PRO A 199 -12.37 -14.97 -24.46
CA PRO A 199 -11.08 -15.16 -25.09
C PRO A 199 -11.11 -16.14 -26.26
N THR A 200 -10.50 -15.76 -27.38
CA THR A 200 -10.34 -16.68 -28.50
C THR A 200 -9.22 -17.66 -28.20
N ALA A 201 -9.54 -18.96 -28.14
CA ALA A 201 -8.58 -19.99 -27.74
C ALA A 201 -7.43 -20.12 -28.76
N THR A 202 -6.30 -19.47 -28.49
CA THR A 202 -5.00 -19.76 -29.10
C THR A 202 -4.33 -20.89 -28.30
N PRO A 203 -3.71 -21.91 -28.94
CA PRO A 203 -3.17 -23.04 -28.20
C PRO A 203 -1.96 -22.59 -27.37
N ALA A 204 -2.05 -22.76 -26.05
CA ALA A 204 -0.97 -22.50 -25.12
C ALA A 204 0.35 -23.18 -25.54
N PRO A 205 1.51 -22.53 -25.39
CA PRO A 205 2.78 -23.24 -25.36
C PRO A 205 2.75 -24.18 -24.14
N GLY A 206 3.08 -25.46 -24.37
CA GLY A 206 2.99 -26.50 -23.35
C GLY A 206 3.84 -26.18 -22.11
N PRO A 207 3.50 -26.76 -20.94
CA PRO A 207 4.17 -26.46 -19.69
C PRO A 207 5.64 -26.88 -19.78
N ALA A 208 6.54 -25.93 -19.56
CA ALA A 208 7.94 -26.22 -19.31
C ALA A 208 8.03 -27.04 -18.02
N GLU A 209 8.64 -28.22 -18.11
CA GLU A 209 8.93 -29.06 -16.95
C GLU A 209 9.81 -28.28 -15.97
N ALA A 210 9.27 -28.01 -14.78
CA ALA A 210 10.03 -27.49 -13.65
C ALA A 210 11.19 -28.43 -13.32
N ALA A 211 12.41 -27.90 -13.38
CA ALA A 211 13.57 -28.54 -12.78
C ALA A 211 13.48 -28.41 -11.24
N PRO A 212 13.85 -29.44 -10.46
CA PRO A 212 13.75 -29.38 -9.00
C PRO A 212 14.97 -28.64 -8.42
N GLY A 213 14.78 -27.44 -7.85
CA GLY A 213 15.89 -26.76 -7.19
C GLY A 213 15.68 -25.39 -6.52
N GLY A 214 14.52 -24.73 -6.64
CA GLY A 214 14.34 -23.36 -6.10
C GLY A 214 14.08 -23.30 -4.60
N ARG A 215 14.74 -22.36 -3.90
CA ARG A 215 14.50 -22.02 -2.48
C ARG A 215 13.26 -21.10 -2.38
N ARG A 216 12.52 -21.24 -1.27
CA ARG A 216 11.34 -20.40 -0.97
C ARG A 216 11.77 -19.09 -0.31
N CYS A 217 11.24 -17.98 -0.82
CA CYS A 217 11.33 -16.64 -0.26
C CYS A 217 10.29 -16.44 0.89
N SER A 218 10.46 -15.42 1.73
CA SER A 218 9.55 -15.07 2.84
C SER A 218 8.14 -14.69 2.40
N CYS A 219 7.94 -14.35 1.13
CA CYS A 219 6.61 -14.12 0.52
C CYS A 219 5.84 -15.41 0.17
N GLY A 220 6.47 -16.60 0.27
CA GLY A 220 5.85 -17.89 -0.03
C GLY A 220 6.06 -18.42 -1.45
N GLU A 221 6.68 -17.65 -2.34
CA GLU A 221 6.99 -18.04 -3.72
C GLU A 221 8.43 -18.57 -3.90
N VAL A 222 8.66 -19.26 -5.02
CA VAL A 222 9.95 -19.90 -5.37
C VAL A 222 10.59 -19.08 -6.48
N HIS A 223 11.71 -18.43 -6.19
CA HIS A 223 12.51 -17.70 -7.19
C HIS A 223 13.69 -18.55 -7.65
N ASP A 224 13.98 -18.52 -8.95
CA ASP A 224 15.15 -19.17 -9.52
C ASP A 224 16.40 -18.33 -9.23
N ALA A 225 17.37 -18.97 -8.58
CA ALA A 225 18.63 -18.35 -8.18
C ALA A 225 19.62 -18.34 -9.35
N GLU A 226 19.55 -17.33 -10.22
CA GLU A 226 20.64 -16.91 -11.11
C GLU A 226 20.19 -15.62 -11.80
N ASP A 227 20.34 -14.49 -11.10
CA ASP A 227 20.71 -13.16 -11.62
C ASP A 227 20.31 -12.05 -10.61
N ASP A 228 21.03 -11.97 -9.49
CA ASP A 228 20.98 -10.81 -8.57
C ASP A 228 22.41 -10.31 -8.32
N GLU A 229 22.92 -9.50 -9.25
CA GLU A 229 24.03 -8.57 -8.99
C GLU A 229 23.54 -7.12 -9.18
N ASP A 230 22.41 -6.75 -8.57
CA ASP A 230 22.01 -5.34 -8.38
C ASP A 230 21.29 -5.18 -7.02
N LEU A 231 22.06 -4.97 -5.95
CA LEU A 231 21.54 -4.56 -4.65
C LEU A 231 21.39 -3.04 -4.63
N TYR A 232 20.23 -2.51 -4.22
CA TYR A 232 20.05 -1.80 -2.93
C TYR A 232 18.68 -1.13 -2.81
N MET A 233 17.67 -1.92 -2.43
CA MET A 233 16.57 -1.56 -1.52
C MET A 233 15.81 -2.87 -1.21
N ASP A 234 16.53 -3.88 -0.69
CA ASP A 234 15.88 -5.05 -0.06
C ASP A 234 14.77 -4.52 0.84
N SER A 235 13.53 -4.90 0.56
CA SER A 235 12.35 -4.41 1.25
C SER A 235 12.50 -4.64 2.75
N VAL A 236 12.97 -3.63 3.50
CA VAL A 236 13.12 -3.69 4.96
C VAL A 236 11.77 -4.11 5.52
N PRO A 237 11.60 -5.27 6.15
CA PRO A 237 10.29 -5.77 6.52
C PRO A 237 9.54 -4.73 7.38
N VAL A 238 8.33 -4.39 6.94
CA VAL A 238 7.50 -3.37 7.60
C VAL A 238 7.16 -3.86 9.01
N ARG A 239 7.38 -3.02 10.01
CA ARG A 239 7.10 -3.39 11.40
C ARG A 239 5.62 -3.63 11.60
N PRO A 240 5.22 -4.76 12.22
CA PRO A 240 3.84 -5.02 12.56
C PRO A 240 3.38 -4.08 13.67
N VAL A 241 2.14 -3.59 13.56
CA VAL A 241 1.55 -2.66 14.53
C VAL A 241 0.26 -3.20 15.14
N SER A 242 -0.14 -2.70 16.30
CA SER A 242 -1.45 -3.02 16.88
C SER A 242 -2.52 -2.07 16.37
N LEU A 243 -3.71 -2.58 16.07
CA LEU A 243 -4.88 -1.74 15.77
C LEU A 243 -5.85 -1.69 16.94
N ALA A 244 -6.44 -0.52 17.14
CA ALA A 244 -7.59 -0.39 18.03
C ALA A 244 -8.79 -1.20 17.50
N PRO A 245 -9.70 -1.64 18.38
CA PRO A 245 -10.90 -2.35 17.95
C PRO A 245 -11.70 -1.55 16.91
N ARG A 246 -12.18 -2.22 15.87
CA ARG A 246 -12.92 -1.59 14.75
C ARG A 246 -14.10 -0.72 15.22
N ALA A 247 -14.78 -1.10 16.30
CA ALA A 247 -15.86 -0.30 16.89
C ALA A 247 -15.38 1.03 17.48
N GLU A 248 -14.19 1.06 18.10
CA GLU A 248 -13.57 2.29 18.61
C GLU A 248 -13.10 3.18 17.45
N LEU A 249 -12.53 2.56 16.40
CA LEU A 249 -12.13 3.25 15.17
C LEU A 249 -13.33 3.88 14.46
N ALA A 250 -14.44 3.15 14.31
CA ALA A 250 -15.68 3.68 13.73
C ALA A 250 -16.27 4.83 14.57
N ALA A 251 -16.15 4.76 15.91
CA ALA A 251 -16.56 5.85 16.79
C ALA A 251 -15.66 7.09 16.68
N ALA A 252 -14.36 6.90 16.42
CA ALA A 252 -13.40 7.97 16.17
C ALA A 252 -13.62 8.61 14.79
N ALA A 253 -13.80 7.81 13.73
CA ALA A 253 -14.07 8.26 12.36
C ALA A 253 -15.31 9.18 12.30
N ARG A 254 -16.37 8.87 13.07
CA ARG A 254 -17.56 9.74 13.15
C ARG A 254 -17.34 11.06 13.87
N GLN A 255 -16.30 11.19 14.68
CA GLN A 255 -15.95 12.44 15.35
C GLN A 255 -15.10 13.37 14.47
N VAL A 256 -14.56 12.84 13.36
CA VAL A 256 -13.84 13.63 12.37
C VAL A 256 -14.79 14.68 11.78
N PRO A 257 -14.47 15.99 11.87
CA PRO A 257 -15.39 17.07 11.53
C PRO A 257 -15.96 16.99 10.11
N LEU A 258 -15.13 16.62 9.13
CA LEU A 258 -15.52 16.49 7.73
C LEU A 258 -16.57 15.38 7.56
N ILE A 259 -16.28 14.17 8.07
CA ILE A 259 -17.18 13.01 8.02
C ILE A 259 -18.49 13.29 8.78
N ALA A 260 -18.38 13.81 10.00
CA ALA A 260 -19.53 14.16 10.83
C ALA A 260 -20.45 15.17 10.12
N SER A 261 -19.87 16.17 9.46
CA SER A 261 -20.59 17.20 8.72
C SER A 261 -21.27 16.64 7.47
N ALA A 262 -20.58 15.78 6.71
CA ALA A 262 -21.13 15.09 5.54
C ALA A 262 -22.35 14.22 5.90
N ILE A 263 -22.24 13.39 6.95
CA ILE A 263 -23.35 12.56 7.44
C ILE A 263 -24.54 13.42 7.91
N ARG A 264 -24.27 14.52 8.63
CA ARG A 264 -25.32 15.44 9.10
C ARG A 264 -26.00 16.17 7.94
N LEU A 265 -25.24 16.58 6.92
CA LEU A 265 -25.78 17.18 5.70
C LEU A 265 -26.68 16.22 4.93
N ALA A 266 -26.27 14.95 4.83
CA ALA A 266 -27.07 13.90 4.21
C ALA A 266 -28.40 13.68 4.94
N HIS A 267 -28.39 13.57 6.28
CA HIS A 267 -29.61 13.50 7.07
C HIS A 267 -30.48 14.77 6.93
N TRP A 268 -29.86 15.95 6.86
CA TRP A 268 -30.57 17.21 6.66
C TRP A 268 -31.29 17.27 5.30
N CYS A 269 -30.86 16.46 4.33
CA CYS A 269 -31.49 16.34 3.01
C CYS A 269 -32.74 15.44 2.97
N GLN A 270 -33.14 14.80 4.07
CA GLN A 270 -34.33 13.92 4.14
C GLN A 270 -35.63 14.55 3.59
N GLY A 271 -35.78 15.88 3.69
CA GLY A 271 -36.95 16.60 3.17
C GLY A 271 -36.87 16.99 1.69
N GLY A 272 -35.81 16.61 0.98
CA GLY A 272 -35.48 17.12 -0.36
C GLY A 272 -34.92 18.54 -0.31
N ARG A 273 -33.74 18.76 -0.90
CA ARG A 273 -33.09 20.09 -0.95
C ARG A 273 -32.79 20.49 -2.38
N ALA A 274 -33.21 21.70 -2.76
CA ALA A 274 -33.00 22.17 -4.12
C ALA A 274 -31.52 22.52 -4.36
N VAL A 275 -30.93 21.92 -5.39
CA VAL A 275 -29.57 22.22 -5.84
C VAL A 275 -29.59 23.06 -7.11
N THR A 276 -28.44 23.62 -7.46
CA THR A 276 -28.19 24.33 -8.72
C THR A 276 -27.90 23.33 -9.85
N SER A 277 -27.71 23.81 -11.08
CA SER A 277 -27.28 22.96 -12.21
C SER A 277 -25.87 22.40 -12.04
N ARG A 278 -25.05 23.00 -11.16
CA ARG A 278 -23.72 22.51 -10.77
C ARG A 278 -23.78 21.59 -9.55
N GLU A 279 -24.94 21.04 -9.20
CA GLU A 279 -25.14 20.12 -8.07
C GLU A 279 -24.84 20.69 -6.66
N VAL A 280 -24.46 21.96 -6.57
CA VAL A 280 -24.26 22.69 -5.31
C VAL A 280 -25.61 23.17 -4.75
N LEU A 281 -25.76 23.18 -3.42
CA LEU A 281 -26.94 23.75 -2.75
C LEU A 281 -27.22 25.19 -3.19
N LYS A 282 -28.51 25.55 -3.32
CA LYS A 282 -28.85 26.96 -3.59
C LYS A 282 -28.41 27.86 -2.42
N PRO A 283 -27.89 29.07 -2.66
CA PRO A 283 -27.33 29.93 -1.60
C PRO A 283 -28.22 30.12 -0.36
N PRO A 284 -29.57 30.29 -0.46
CA PRO A 284 -30.43 30.36 0.72
C PRO A 284 -30.41 29.07 1.56
N LEU A 285 -30.39 27.91 0.92
CA LEU A 285 -30.36 26.60 1.58
C LEU A 285 -28.98 26.30 2.16
N GLY A 286 -27.89 26.67 1.48
CA GLY A 286 -26.55 26.51 2.05
C GLY A 286 -26.35 27.35 3.32
N ARG A 287 -26.85 28.59 3.34
CA ARG A 287 -26.84 29.41 4.58
C ARG A 287 -27.64 28.77 5.70
N GLN A 288 -28.80 28.21 5.38
CA GLN A 288 -29.63 27.50 6.33
C GLN A 288 -28.91 26.26 6.88
N ALA A 289 -28.26 25.46 6.02
CA ALA A 289 -27.48 24.29 6.43
C ALA A 289 -26.34 24.67 7.37
N VAL A 290 -25.54 25.69 7.03
CA VAL A 290 -24.43 26.17 7.88
C VAL A 290 -24.91 26.64 9.25
N GLN A 291 -26.09 27.28 9.32
CA GLN A 291 -26.66 27.75 10.59
C GLN A 291 -27.29 26.62 11.41
N GLU A 292 -28.13 25.77 10.81
CA GLU A 292 -28.84 24.69 11.51
C GLU A 292 -27.93 23.55 11.93
N LEU A 293 -26.92 23.25 11.11
CA LEU A 293 -25.93 22.22 11.40
C LEU A 293 -24.68 22.79 12.08
N GLU A 294 -24.61 24.10 12.32
CA GLU A 294 -23.49 24.74 12.99
C GLU A 294 -22.11 24.38 12.37
N LEU A 295 -22.06 24.24 11.03
CA LEU A 295 -20.85 23.79 10.30
C LEU A 295 -19.64 24.71 10.49
N TRP A 296 -19.90 25.98 10.83
CA TRP A 296 -18.89 27.00 11.13
C TRP A 296 -18.04 26.70 12.37
N THR A 297 -18.41 25.71 13.20
CA THR A 297 -17.72 25.39 14.46
C THR A 297 -16.28 24.92 14.27
N HIS A 298 -15.98 24.33 13.10
CA HIS A 298 -14.67 23.80 12.74
C HIS A 298 -13.98 24.64 11.66
N ASP A 299 -14.52 25.83 11.37
CA ASP A 299 -13.96 26.80 10.43
C ASP A 299 -13.22 27.89 11.22
N ASP A 300 -11.91 28.00 11.04
CA ASP A 300 -11.08 28.95 11.80
C ASP A 300 -11.50 30.43 11.58
N GLU A 301 -12.01 30.76 10.39
CA GLU A 301 -12.46 32.12 10.09
C GLU A 301 -13.86 32.40 10.66
N LEU A 302 -14.81 31.48 10.52
CA LEU A 302 -16.20 31.69 10.93
C LEU A 302 -16.46 31.41 12.41
N SER A 303 -15.66 30.55 13.05
CA SER A 303 -15.75 30.24 14.49
C SER A 303 -15.30 31.41 15.37
N THR A 304 -14.35 32.21 14.90
CA THR A 304 -13.78 33.35 15.64
C THR A 304 -14.64 34.62 15.54
N LEU A 305 -15.56 34.68 14.57
CA LEU A 305 -16.45 35.82 14.36
C LEU A 305 -17.61 35.86 15.36
N ARG A 306 -18.06 37.06 15.71
CA ARG A 306 -19.28 37.22 16.50
C ARG A 306 -20.50 36.78 15.68
N PRO A 307 -21.58 36.29 16.32
CA PRO A 307 -22.78 35.82 15.61
C PRO A 307 -23.33 36.83 14.58
N GLU A 308 -23.38 38.12 14.92
CA GLU A 308 -23.89 39.17 14.02
C GLU A 308 -22.99 39.42 12.80
N GLU A 309 -21.68 39.18 12.92
CA GLU A 309 -20.70 39.36 11.83
C GLU A 309 -20.73 38.15 10.90
N ARG A 310 -20.85 36.95 11.48
CA ARG A 310 -21.04 35.71 10.74
C ARG A 310 -22.32 35.74 9.90
N ASP A 311 -23.44 36.19 10.46
CA ASP A 311 -24.69 36.30 9.70
C ASP A 311 -24.57 37.31 8.54
N LYS A 312 -23.83 38.41 8.72
CA LYS A 312 -23.55 39.37 7.63
C LYS A 312 -22.65 38.77 6.54
N ARG A 313 -21.68 37.93 6.91
CA ARG A 313 -20.81 37.22 5.96
C ARG A 313 -21.60 36.20 5.15
N LEU A 314 -22.39 35.37 5.82
CA LEU A 314 -23.31 34.41 5.18
C LEU A 314 -24.34 35.14 4.32
N ALA A 315 -24.87 36.30 4.74
CA ALA A 315 -25.83 37.06 3.94
C ALA A 315 -25.28 37.51 2.57
N ARG A 316 -23.95 37.63 2.42
CA ARG A 316 -23.26 38.06 1.19
C ARG A 316 -22.85 36.90 0.26
N LEU A 317 -23.19 35.66 0.61
CA LEU A 317 -22.84 34.49 -0.21
C LEU A 317 -23.40 34.59 -1.63
N ARG A 318 -22.56 34.30 -2.62
CA ARG A 318 -22.96 34.23 -4.03
C ARG A 318 -23.22 32.79 -4.44
N SER A 319 -22.34 31.87 -4.04
CA SER A 319 -22.47 30.43 -4.20
C SER A 319 -22.33 29.72 -2.86
N SER A 320 -23.00 28.58 -2.68
CA SER A 320 -22.75 27.73 -1.51
C SER A 320 -21.40 27.03 -1.55
N GLY A 321 -20.79 26.91 -2.73
CA GLY A 321 -19.42 26.40 -2.88
C GLY A 321 -18.32 27.41 -2.54
N ASP A 322 -18.66 28.67 -2.23
CA ASP A 322 -17.68 29.68 -1.79
C ASP A 322 -17.32 29.51 -0.29
N LEU A 323 -17.86 28.49 0.39
CA LEU A 323 -17.66 28.21 1.82
C LEU A 323 -17.03 26.83 2.00
N PRO A 324 -15.74 26.74 2.35
CA PRO A 324 -15.07 25.44 2.58
C PRO A 324 -15.82 24.57 3.60
N CYS A 325 -16.21 25.15 4.74
CA CYS A 325 -16.98 24.44 5.77
C CYS A 325 -18.35 23.87 5.34
N LEU A 326 -18.85 24.21 4.14
CA LEU A 326 -20.02 23.59 3.54
C LEU A 326 -19.66 22.80 2.28
N ASP A 327 -18.75 23.29 1.44
CA ASP A 327 -18.44 22.71 0.15
C ASP A 327 -17.73 21.37 0.32
N ASP A 328 -16.66 21.30 1.11
CA ASP A 328 -15.88 20.08 1.31
C ASP A 328 -16.76 18.91 1.84
N PRO A 329 -17.54 19.07 2.93
CA PRO A 329 -18.43 18.01 3.40
C PRO A 329 -19.62 17.76 2.46
N TRP A 330 -20.01 18.72 1.61
CA TRP A 330 -21.05 18.52 0.60
C TRP A 330 -20.54 17.69 -0.57
N GLN A 331 -19.34 17.99 -1.08
CA GLN A 331 -18.70 17.23 -2.15
C GLN A 331 -18.48 15.79 -1.69
N LEU A 332 -17.93 15.59 -0.49
CA LEU A 332 -17.77 14.27 0.10
C LEU A 332 -19.11 13.52 0.19
N ALA A 333 -20.17 14.18 0.68
CA ALA A 333 -21.48 13.54 0.80
C ALA A 333 -22.09 13.13 -0.54
N VAL A 334 -21.86 13.90 -1.60
CA VAL A 334 -22.33 13.56 -2.96
C VAL A 334 -21.46 12.46 -3.57
N TYR A 335 -20.13 12.54 -3.40
CA TYR A 335 -19.18 11.60 -3.97
C TYR A 335 -19.31 10.20 -3.34
N ALA A 336 -19.46 10.12 -2.03
CA ALA A 336 -19.61 8.87 -1.29
C ALA A 336 -21.06 8.35 -1.24
N ASP A 337 -21.93 8.80 -2.17
CA ASP A 337 -23.34 8.38 -2.28
C ASP A 337 -24.16 8.52 -0.97
N LEU A 338 -23.74 9.42 -0.05
CA LEU A 338 -24.54 9.79 1.12
C LEU A 338 -25.71 10.70 0.73
N VAL A 339 -25.55 11.46 -0.36
CA VAL A 339 -26.54 12.34 -0.96
C VAL A 339 -26.71 12.02 -2.44
N GLU A 340 -27.90 11.60 -2.82
CA GLU A 340 -28.28 11.40 -4.22
C GLU A 340 -29.02 12.62 -4.76
N ILE A 341 -28.61 13.11 -5.93
CA ILE A 341 -29.22 14.26 -6.59
C ILE A 341 -30.07 13.79 -7.76
N GLY A 342 -31.39 13.90 -7.62
CA GLY A 342 -32.37 13.56 -8.65
C GLY A 342 -33.18 14.77 -9.09
N ARG A 343 -33.20 15.08 -10.40
CA ARG A 343 -34.02 16.18 -10.97
C ARG A 343 -33.79 17.55 -10.29
N GLY A 344 -32.56 17.84 -9.87
CA GLY A 344 -32.20 19.08 -9.18
C GLY A 344 -32.63 19.15 -7.70
N VAL A 345 -32.94 18.00 -7.10
CA VAL A 345 -33.25 17.86 -5.67
C VAL A 345 -32.35 16.80 -5.05
N ALA A 346 -31.68 17.16 -3.97
CA ALA A 346 -30.83 16.28 -3.17
C ALA A 346 -31.66 15.54 -2.12
N HIS A 347 -31.41 14.24 -1.99
CA HIS A 347 -32.02 13.30 -1.07
C HIS A 347 -30.94 12.48 -0.36
N PRO A 348 -31.22 11.87 0.80
CA PRO A 348 -30.32 10.88 1.39
C PRO A 348 -30.12 9.72 0.41
N GLY A 349 -28.87 9.38 0.15
CA GLY A 349 -28.47 8.27 -0.72
C GLY A 349 -28.37 6.94 0.01
N ALA A 350 -28.16 5.88 -0.75
CA ALA A 350 -28.04 4.52 -0.23
C ALA A 350 -26.80 4.28 0.65
N GLY A 351 -25.75 5.12 0.53
CA GLY A 351 -24.53 5.04 1.32
C GLY A 351 -24.64 5.59 2.75
N LEU A 352 -25.78 6.21 3.11
CA LEU A 352 -25.95 6.83 4.42
C LEU A 352 -26.03 5.78 5.55
N PRO A 353 -25.13 5.81 6.56
CA PRO A 353 -25.16 4.86 7.65
C PRO A 353 -26.48 4.93 8.42
N ALA A 354 -27.11 3.78 8.68
CA ALA A 354 -28.47 3.67 9.20
C ALA A 354 -28.57 3.91 10.72
N ALA A 355 -27.47 3.72 11.48
CA ALA A 355 -27.47 3.80 12.93
C ALA A 355 -26.15 4.32 13.52
N ALA A 356 -26.18 4.75 14.79
CA ALA A 356 -25.02 5.21 15.55
C ALA A 356 -24.00 4.09 15.89
N GLU A 357 -24.25 2.85 15.47
CA GLU A 357 -23.35 1.69 15.63
C GLU A 357 -22.86 1.17 14.26
N ASP A 358 -23.27 1.79 13.15
CA ASP A 358 -23.01 1.32 11.80
C ASP A 358 -21.53 1.50 11.38
N GLU A 359 -20.87 0.41 10.99
CA GLU A 359 -19.45 0.37 10.64
C GLU A 359 -19.12 1.18 9.38
N GLY A 360 -20.11 1.49 8.54
CA GLY A 360 -19.90 2.21 7.27
C GLY A 360 -19.31 3.62 7.41
N ALA A 361 -19.28 4.21 8.61
CA ALA A 361 -18.59 5.48 8.84
C ALA A 361 -17.06 5.34 8.83
N LEU A 362 -16.53 4.17 9.19
CA LEU A 362 -15.10 3.90 9.11
C LEU A 362 -14.67 3.71 7.65
N ASP A 363 -15.45 2.93 6.89
CA ASP A 363 -15.18 2.69 5.47
C ASP A 363 -15.24 4.00 4.67
N LEU A 364 -16.27 4.82 4.90
CA LEU A 364 -16.37 6.18 4.34
C LEU A 364 -15.14 7.04 4.66
N TRP A 365 -14.62 6.95 5.88
CA TRP A 365 -13.44 7.72 6.28
C TRP A 365 -12.17 7.19 5.62
N CYS A 366 -12.01 5.87 5.50
CA CYS A 366 -10.87 5.26 4.82
C CYS A 366 -10.85 5.60 3.32
N ASP A 367 -12.01 5.52 2.66
CA ASP A 367 -12.14 5.87 1.23
C ASP A 367 -11.78 7.35 0.99
N ALA A 368 -12.32 8.25 1.83
CA ALA A 368 -12.05 9.69 1.72
C ALA A 368 -10.58 10.04 1.99
N LEU A 369 -9.98 9.43 3.02
CA LEU A 369 -8.55 9.62 3.30
C LEU A 369 -7.70 9.06 2.16
N GLY A 370 -8.03 7.88 1.63
CA GLY A 370 -7.28 7.24 0.56
C GLY A 370 -7.27 8.07 -0.72
N ASP A 371 -8.42 8.64 -1.10
CA ASP A 371 -8.51 9.52 -2.26
C ASP A 371 -7.64 10.79 -2.09
N ASP A 372 -7.59 11.40 -0.91
CA ASP A 372 -6.73 12.57 -0.66
C ASP A 372 -5.24 12.21 -0.48
N LEU A 373 -4.91 10.97 -0.11
CA LEU A 373 -3.54 10.45 -0.09
C LEU A 373 -3.05 10.10 -1.51
N ASP A 374 -3.92 9.60 -2.39
CA ASP A 374 -3.63 9.36 -3.81
C ASP A 374 -3.11 10.65 -4.48
N ASP A 375 -3.69 11.80 -4.14
CA ASP A 375 -3.25 13.11 -4.65
C ASP A 375 -1.79 13.47 -4.28
N LEU A 376 -1.21 12.83 -3.27
CA LEU A 376 0.21 13.01 -2.91
C LEU A 376 1.16 12.35 -3.90
N ASN A 377 0.70 11.32 -4.62
CA ASN A 377 1.49 10.66 -5.66
C ASN A 377 1.56 11.50 -6.94
N ASP A 378 0.62 12.43 -7.15
CA ASP A 378 0.63 13.35 -8.28
C ASP A 378 1.53 14.56 -8.01
N LEU A 379 2.82 14.42 -8.35
CA LEU A 379 3.85 15.45 -8.19
C LEU A 379 3.49 16.82 -8.82
N GLY A 380 2.55 16.86 -9.77
CA GLY A 380 1.97 18.09 -10.33
C GLY A 380 1.10 18.88 -9.34
N ASN A 381 0.36 18.20 -8.46
CA ASN A 381 -0.47 18.82 -7.41
C ASN A 381 0.38 19.41 -6.27
N LEU A 382 1.63 18.97 -6.14
CA LEU A 382 2.63 19.53 -5.22
C LEU A 382 3.29 20.84 -5.73
N GLY A 383 2.87 21.35 -6.91
CA GLY A 383 3.29 22.65 -7.43
C GLY A 383 4.67 22.68 -8.10
N LEU A 384 5.14 21.54 -8.61
CA LEU A 384 6.48 21.35 -9.15
C LEU A 384 6.53 21.50 -10.68
N SER A 385 7.66 21.98 -11.21
CA SER A 385 7.84 22.24 -12.65
C SER A 385 8.03 20.94 -13.46
N PRO A 386 7.41 20.80 -14.65
CA PRO A 386 7.57 19.63 -15.54
C PRO A 386 9.02 19.30 -15.92
N VAL A 387 9.92 20.29 -15.88
CA VAL A 387 11.34 20.12 -16.20
C VAL A 387 12.11 19.34 -15.13
N LEU A 388 11.66 19.40 -13.87
CA LEU A 388 12.24 18.65 -12.76
C LEU A 388 11.74 17.19 -12.75
N LEU A 389 10.50 16.97 -13.19
CA LEU A 389 9.89 15.65 -13.33
C LEU A 389 10.64 14.79 -14.36
N GLY A 390 10.93 15.34 -15.54
CA GLY A 390 11.71 14.63 -16.57
C GLY A 390 13.22 14.53 -16.29
N ALA A 391 13.73 15.12 -15.21
CA ALA A 391 15.17 15.12 -14.89
C ALA A 391 15.57 14.09 -13.82
N LEU A 392 14.60 13.51 -13.11
CA LEU A 392 14.86 12.63 -11.98
C LEU A 392 14.73 11.14 -12.31
N ASP A 393 14.00 10.76 -13.36
CA ASP A 393 13.91 9.37 -13.85
C ASP A 393 13.71 8.35 -12.68
N ILE A 394 12.97 8.76 -11.65
CA ILE A 394 12.60 7.92 -10.50
C ILE A 394 11.27 7.28 -10.88
N GLU A 395 11.30 6.44 -11.90
CA GLU A 395 10.35 5.34 -11.99
C GLU A 395 11.01 4.23 -11.16
N ASP A 396 10.54 4.03 -9.91
CA ASP A 396 10.86 2.76 -9.23
C ASP A 396 10.44 1.65 -10.19
N GLU A 397 11.30 0.65 -10.42
CA GLU A 397 10.99 -0.51 -11.26
C GLU A 397 9.76 -1.30 -10.74
N ASP A 398 9.34 -1.02 -9.50
CA ASP A 398 8.12 -1.51 -8.83
C ASP A 398 6.86 -0.64 -9.08
N GLY A 399 6.98 0.51 -9.76
CA GLY A 399 5.85 1.37 -10.13
C GLY A 399 5.25 2.22 -8.98
N HIS A 400 5.90 2.31 -7.82
CA HIS A 400 5.40 3.04 -6.67
C HIS A 400 5.92 4.49 -6.59
N GLY A 401 5.04 5.44 -6.25
CA GLY A 401 5.42 6.84 -6.07
C GLY A 401 6.19 7.12 -4.76
N LEU A 402 7.01 8.17 -4.75
CA LEU A 402 7.79 8.62 -3.58
C LEU A 402 6.93 8.85 -2.32
N ALA A 403 5.63 9.15 -2.48
CA ALA A 403 4.72 9.32 -1.34
C ALA A 403 4.43 8.01 -0.62
N ALA A 404 4.31 6.88 -1.31
CA ALA A 404 4.05 5.59 -0.67
C ALA A 404 5.20 5.16 0.25
N VAL A 405 6.45 5.39 -0.17
CA VAL A 405 7.65 5.17 0.66
C VAL A 405 7.61 6.02 1.94
N VAL A 406 7.20 7.27 1.83
CA VAL A 406 7.06 8.19 2.97
C VAL A 406 5.95 7.73 3.92
N LEU A 407 4.79 7.35 3.38
CA LEU A 407 3.64 6.90 4.17
C LEU A 407 3.91 5.57 4.87
N ARG A 408 4.66 4.67 4.23
CA ARG A 408 5.18 3.44 4.86
C ARG A 408 6.06 3.76 6.05
N ALA A 409 7.01 4.67 5.91
CA ALA A 409 7.88 5.06 7.01
C ALA A 409 7.12 5.69 8.18
N LEU A 410 6.03 6.41 7.90
CA LEU A 410 5.11 6.93 8.93
C LEU A 410 4.34 5.82 9.64
N TYR A 411 3.90 4.79 8.91
CA TYR A 411 3.20 3.63 9.45
C TYR A 411 4.07 2.84 10.44
N GLU A 412 5.36 2.71 10.16
CA GLU A 412 6.33 1.97 10.99
C GLU A 412 6.67 2.65 12.33
N VAL A 413 6.28 3.91 12.54
CA VAL A 413 6.55 4.63 13.78
C VAL A 413 5.82 3.94 14.95
N PRO A 414 6.47 3.67 16.10
CA PRO A 414 5.82 3.03 17.24
C PRO A 414 4.60 3.80 17.76
N ASP A 415 3.64 3.08 18.34
CA ASP A 415 2.42 3.67 18.88
C ASP A 415 2.72 4.74 19.94
N GLY A 416 2.15 5.95 19.74
CA GLY A 416 2.31 7.06 20.68
C GLY A 416 3.62 7.84 20.56
N GLU A 417 4.54 7.42 19.70
CA GLU A 417 5.79 8.14 19.42
C GLU A 417 5.63 9.25 18.39
N TRP A 418 6.50 10.25 18.50
CA TRP A 418 6.54 11.38 17.58
C TRP A 418 7.66 11.20 16.58
N LEU A 419 7.32 11.16 15.30
CA LEU A 419 8.29 11.22 14.22
C LEU A 419 8.74 12.66 13.98
N ASP A 420 10.04 12.88 13.99
CA ASP A 420 10.64 14.11 13.45
C ASP A 420 10.87 13.92 11.95
N THR A 421 10.14 14.69 11.14
CA THR A 421 10.26 14.63 9.67
C THR A 421 11.69 14.86 9.20
N ALA A 422 12.48 15.67 9.90
CA ALA A 422 13.89 15.91 9.56
C ALA A 422 14.79 14.67 9.76
N LEU A 423 14.46 13.78 10.71
CA LEU A 423 15.17 12.52 10.90
C LEU A 423 14.83 11.51 9.80
N LEU A 424 13.55 11.43 9.41
CA LEU A 424 13.10 10.57 8.31
C LEU A 424 13.81 10.94 7.00
N ILE A 425 13.86 12.23 6.67
CA ILE A 425 14.56 12.73 5.49
C ILE A 425 16.05 12.42 5.55
N GLY A 426 16.66 12.55 6.74
CA GLY A 426 18.05 12.20 6.96
C GLY A 426 18.35 10.73 6.63
N ALA A 427 17.45 9.82 7.02
CA ALA A 427 17.54 8.39 6.73
C ALA A 427 17.33 8.08 5.24
N LEU A 428 16.30 8.65 4.61
CA LEU A 428 16.00 8.46 3.18
C LEU A 428 17.08 9.05 2.26
N ARG A 429 17.92 9.97 2.75
CA ARG A 429 19.05 10.55 2.02
C ARG A 429 20.28 9.65 2.02
N GLU A 430 20.39 8.72 2.96
CA GLU A 430 21.60 7.93 3.17
C GLU A 430 21.85 7.03 1.96
N GLY A 431 22.98 7.22 1.27
CA GLY A 431 23.34 6.47 0.06
C GLY A 431 23.29 7.26 -1.25
N LEU A 432 22.65 8.44 -1.30
CA LEU A 432 22.50 9.22 -2.53
C LEU A 432 23.69 10.18 -2.83
N PRO A 433 24.05 10.40 -4.11
CA PRO A 433 24.98 11.45 -4.53
C PRO A 433 24.54 12.87 -4.10
N LYS A 434 25.48 13.74 -3.70
CA LYS A 434 25.19 15.05 -3.07
C LYS A 434 24.24 15.98 -3.82
N GLN A 435 24.16 15.92 -5.15
CA GLN A 435 23.29 16.79 -5.96
C GLN A 435 21.86 16.23 -6.04
N GLU A 436 21.70 14.93 -6.27
CA GLU A 436 20.41 14.22 -6.27
C GLU A 436 19.80 14.20 -4.86
N ALA A 437 20.62 13.94 -3.84
CA ALA A 437 20.23 13.97 -2.44
C ALA A 437 19.54 15.28 -2.01
N ARG A 438 19.96 16.44 -2.55
CA ARG A 438 19.34 17.74 -2.25
C ARG A 438 17.99 17.95 -2.94
N LEU A 439 17.84 17.41 -4.15
CA LEU A 439 16.57 17.50 -4.87
C LEU A 439 15.55 16.60 -4.20
N VAL A 440 15.89 15.33 -4.00
CA VAL A 440 15.06 14.34 -3.29
C VAL A 440 14.66 14.84 -1.89
N GLU A 441 15.59 15.44 -1.13
CA GLU A 441 15.32 16.05 0.18
C GLU A 441 14.20 17.13 0.11
N LEU A 442 14.16 17.95 -0.93
CA LEU A 442 13.12 18.96 -1.11
C LEU A 442 11.76 18.34 -1.49
N PHE A 443 11.75 17.29 -2.31
CA PHE A 443 10.50 16.58 -2.65
C PHE A 443 9.93 15.85 -1.43
N LEU A 444 10.77 15.16 -0.68
CA LEU A 444 10.36 14.47 0.55
C LEU A 444 9.79 15.44 1.59
N LEU A 445 10.40 16.62 1.76
CA LEU A 445 9.86 17.68 2.62
C LEU A 445 8.46 18.12 2.17
N GLN A 446 8.28 18.33 0.87
CA GLN A 446 7.00 18.78 0.31
C GLN A 446 5.90 17.72 0.49
N ILE A 447 6.22 16.45 0.22
CA ILE A 447 5.30 15.32 0.44
C ILE A 447 4.94 15.21 1.92
N LEU A 448 5.92 15.28 2.81
CA LEU A 448 5.70 15.19 4.26
C LEU A 448 4.85 16.35 4.80
N ASP A 449 5.08 17.57 4.33
CA ASP A 449 4.28 18.72 4.73
C ASP A 449 2.83 18.61 4.23
N GLN A 450 2.61 18.10 3.02
CA GLN A 450 1.26 17.90 2.49
C GLN A 450 0.55 16.72 3.17
N ALA A 451 1.25 15.60 3.38
CA ALA A 451 0.76 14.47 4.16
C ALA A 451 0.40 14.90 5.58
N ALA A 452 1.20 15.77 6.21
CA ALA A 452 0.89 16.33 7.53
C ALA A 452 -0.45 17.09 7.54
N VAL A 453 -0.74 17.87 6.50
CA VAL A 453 -2.00 18.62 6.39
C VAL A 453 -3.18 17.67 6.23
N VAL A 454 -3.10 16.73 5.28
CA VAL A 454 -4.16 15.75 5.02
C VAL A 454 -4.41 14.89 6.27
N LEU A 455 -3.35 14.31 6.86
CA LEU A 455 -3.49 13.47 8.04
C LEU A 455 -4.05 14.26 9.25
N ALA A 456 -3.74 15.54 9.40
CA ALA A 456 -4.30 16.38 10.46
C ALA A 456 -5.81 16.63 10.26
N GLU A 457 -6.21 16.93 9.02
CA GLU A 457 -7.61 17.23 8.66
C GLU A 457 -8.53 16.05 8.95
N TYR A 458 -8.07 14.83 8.62
CA TYR A 458 -8.79 13.59 8.89
C TYR A 458 -8.63 13.08 10.33
N GLN A 459 -7.92 13.81 11.20
CA GLN A 459 -7.52 13.37 12.54
C GLN A 459 -6.78 12.03 12.55
N ALA A 460 -6.14 11.69 11.44
CA ALA A 460 -5.25 10.54 11.28
C ALA A 460 -3.92 10.77 12.01
N ALA A 461 -3.46 12.03 12.14
CA ALA A 461 -2.25 12.36 12.87
C ALA A 461 -2.44 13.61 13.75
N GLU A 462 -1.75 13.63 14.88
CA GLU A 462 -1.44 14.84 15.61
C GLU A 462 -0.19 15.49 15.01
N VAL A 463 -0.26 16.81 14.79
CA VAL A 463 0.80 17.56 14.13
C VAL A 463 1.24 18.73 15.01
N GLU A 464 2.52 18.76 15.36
CA GLU A 464 3.16 19.90 16.04
C GLU A 464 4.06 20.64 15.05
N SER A 465 3.65 21.87 14.70
CA SER A 465 4.47 22.77 13.89
C SER A 465 5.38 23.61 14.79
N GLY A 466 6.70 23.52 14.58
CA GLY A 466 7.67 24.40 15.23
C GLY A 466 7.56 25.87 14.73
N PRO A 467 8.07 26.86 15.48
CA PRO A 467 7.90 28.29 15.19
C PRO A 467 8.63 28.85 13.93
N GLN A 468 8.97 28.02 12.93
CA GLN A 468 9.63 28.46 11.69
C GLN A 468 9.05 27.91 10.37
N THR A 469 8.10 26.95 10.38
CA THR A 469 7.50 26.39 9.15
C THR A 469 6.53 27.33 8.44
N SER A 470 6.25 28.51 9.02
CA SER A 470 5.51 29.60 8.35
C SER A 470 6.36 30.40 7.35
N ARG A 471 7.63 30.02 7.12
CA ARG A 471 8.44 30.59 6.03
C ARG A 471 8.00 30.03 4.67
N GLN A 472 7.07 30.75 4.07
CA GLN A 472 6.95 30.91 2.61
C GLN A 472 6.80 29.63 1.79
N ARG A 473 5.56 29.15 1.70
CA ARG A 473 5.05 28.37 0.54
C ARG A 473 5.44 29.02 -0.81
N ASP A 474 5.71 30.33 -0.84
CA ASP A 474 6.04 31.08 -2.06
C ASP A 474 7.55 31.20 -2.41
N HIS A 475 8.51 30.85 -1.54
CA HIS A 475 9.93 31.15 -1.80
C HIS A 475 10.78 29.98 -2.30
N ILE A 476 10.32 28.74 -2.15
CA ILE A 476 11.05 27.59 -2.71
C ILE A 476 10.90 27.56 -4.24
N VAL A 477 9.70 27.88 -4.75
CA VAL A 477 9.43 27.97 -6.20
C VAL A 477 10.17 29.16 -6.86
N LEU A 478 10.31 30.29 -6.16
CA LEU A 478 10.94 31.51 -6.70
C LEU A 478 12.49 31.48 -6.69
N GLY A 479 13.12 30.62 -5.88
CA GLY A 479 14.58 30.46 -5.86
C GLY A 479 15.15 29.76 -7.10
N ILE A 480 14.35 28.90 -7.74
CA ILE A 480 14.74 28.15 -8.95
C ILE A 480 14.85 29.09 -10.18
N LEU A 481 14.23 30.29 -10.12
CA LEU A 481 14.32 31.34 -11.14
C LEU A 481 15.55 32.27 -11.02
N GLY A 482 16.54 31.94 -10.18
CA GLY A 482 17.87 32.58 -10.23
C GLY A 482 18.05 33.84 -9.38
N ILE A 483 17.51 33.89 -8.16
CA ILE A 483 17.94 34.85 -7.13
C ILE A 483 18.67 34.07 -6.03
N GLU A 484 19.99 34.28 -5.95
CA GLU A 484 20.87 33.60 -4.99
C GLU A 484 20.45 33.87 -3.54
N ALA A 485 20.15 32.80 -2.79
CA ALA A 485 20.28 32.79 -1.33
C ALA A 485 21.41 31.85 -0.95
N SER A 486 22.59 32.43 -0.71
CA SER A 486 23.75 31.77 -0.14
C SER A 486 23.41 31.17 1.23
N ALA A 487 23.44 29.86 1.36
CA ALA A 487 23.45 29.15 2.65
C ALA A 487 24.87 28.59 2.88
N GLU A 488 25.81 29.49 3.16
CA GLU A 488 26.98 29.13 3.95
C GLU A 488 26.56 29.17 5.43
N ASP A 489 27.02 28.17 6.19
CA ASP A 489 26.84 27.95 7.63
C ASP A 489 25.49 27.38 8.11
N SER A 490 25.44 26.05 8.26
CA SER A 490 24.75 25.44 9.42
C SER A 490 25.54 24.23 9.89
N ASP A 491 26.10 24.37 11.09
CA ASP A 491 26.56 23.31 11.99
C ASP A 491 25.53 22.16 12.02
N GLY A 492 25.97 20.91 12.22
CA GLY A 492 25.23 19.65 11.99
C GLY A 492 24.01 19.40 12.89
N THR A 493 23.16 20.41 13.04
CA THR A 493 21.87 20.38 13.73
C THR A 493 20.81 20.26 12.64
N PRO A 494 19.96 19.21 12.65
CA PRO A 494 18.88 19.09 11.69
C PRO A 494 17.93 20.31 11.82
N PRO A 495 17.39 20.83 10.69
CA PRO A 495 16.44 21.92 10.73
C PRO A 495 15.21 21.53 11.57
N ALA A 496 14.59 22.50 12.27
CA ALA A 496 13.42 22.25 13.09
C ALA A 496 12.22 21.87 12.20
N GLY A 497 11.93 20.57 12.10
CA GLY A 497 10.88 19.99 11.27
C GLY A 497 9.51 19.93 11.94
N THR A 498 8.48 19.65 11.14
CA THR A 498 7.15 19.29 11.60
C THR A 498 7.24 17.94 12.35
N ARG A 499 6.61 17.83 13.52
CA ARG A 499 6.52 16.55 14.25
C ARG A 499 5.15 15.94 14.02
N LEU A 500 5.13 14.65 13.69
CA LEU A 500 3.93 13.89 13.38
C LEU A 500 3.78 12.71 14.34
N ARG A 501 2.56 12.46 14.80
CA ARG A 501 2.22 11.27 15.57
C ARG A 501 0.89 10.70 15.07
N LEU A 502 0.91 9.47 14.58
CA LEU A 502 -0.31 8.80 14.12
C LEU A 502 -1.27 8.53 15.28
N THR A 503 -2.56 8.77 15.03
CA THR A 503 -3.64 8.30 15.89
C THR A 503 -3.94 6.82 15.57
N PRO A 504 -4.64 6.08 16.44
CA PRO A 504 -5.08 4.72 16.12
C PRO A 504 -5.94 4.66 14.85
N LEU A 505 -6.73 5.72 14.59
CA LEU A 505 -7.51 5.88 13.38
C LEU A 505 -6.62 6.07 12.15
N GLY A 506 -5.63 6.97 12.23
CA GLY A 506 -4.69 7.19 11.13
C GLY A 506 -3.82 5.99 10.81
N ARG A 507 -3.40 5.21 11.82
CA ARG A 507 -2.68 3.96 11.62
C ARG A 507 -3.51 2.93 10.85
N HIS A 508 -4.79 2.81 11.18
CA HIS A 508 -5.70 1.96 10.42
C HIS A 508 -5.87 2.48 8.99
N GLY A 509 -6.11 3.77 8.79
CA GLY A 509 -6.29 4.35 7.45
C GLY A 509 -5.06 4.21 6.57
N LEU A 510 -3.87 4.50 7.10
CA LEU A 510 -2.62 4.31 6.38
C LEU A 510 -2.37 2.85 6.03
N ARG A 511 -2.74 1.91 6.91
CA ARG A 511 -2.66 0.49 6.59
C ARG A 511 -3.57 0.12 5.42
N GLU A 512 -4.85 0.51 5.47
CA GLU A 512 -5.79 0.20 4.39
C GLU A 512 -5.34 0.82 3.07
N TYR A 513 -4.78 2.04 3.12
CA TYR A 513 -4.17 2.68 1.96
C TYR A 513 -2.95 1.90 1.44
N LEU A 514 -1.97 1.59 2.30
CA LEU A 514 -0.78 0.82 1.92
C LEU A 514 -1.14 -0.54 1.32
N LEU A 515 -2.11 -1.25 1.90
CA LEU A 515 -2.61 -2.51 1.36
C LEU A 515 -3.31 -2.34 0.00
N ALA A 516 -4.04 -1.25 -0.20
CA ALA A 516 -4.66 -0.94 -1.49
C ALA A 516 -3.64 -0.60 -2.58
N GLU A 517 -2.47 -0.10 -2.18
CA GLU A 517 -1.32 0.21 -3.05
C GLU A 517 -0.33 -0.97 -3.20
N GLY A 518 -0.66 -2.15 -2.65
CA GLY A 518 0.17 -3.37 -2.78
C GLY A 518 1.30 -3.52 -1.75
N PHE A 519 1.44 -2.59 -0.79
CA PHE A 519 2.45 -2.69 0.26
C PHE A 519 2.08 -3.68 1.35
N HIS A 520 3.06 -4.46 1.81
CA HIS A 520 2.90 -5.31 2.98
C HIS A 520 2.86 -4.47 4.27
N ALA A 521 1.71 -4.42 4.96
CA ALA A 521 1.51 -3.66 6.19
C ALA A 521 0.96 -4.59 7.32
N PRO A 522 1.84 -5.36 7.99
CA PRO A 522 1.42 -6.42 8.90
C PRO A 522 0.84 -5.87 10.21
N LEU A 523 0.01 -6.67 10.88
CA LEU A 523 -0.54 -6.36 12.21
C LEU A 523 -0.11 -7.35 13.28
N ILE A 524 0.02 -6.84 14.49
CA ILE A 524 0.11 -7.66 15.69
C ILE A 524 -1.25 -8.34 15.92
N GLY A 525 -1.26 -9.67 15.94
CA GLY A 525 -2.41 -10.53 16.14
C GLY A 525 -2.93 -11.21 14.86
N GLU A 526 -2.43 -10.85 13.67
CA GLU A 526 -2.80 -11.53 12.41
C GLU A 526 -2.34 -12.99 12.37
N LEU A 527 -1.26 -13.32 13.08
CA LEU A 527 -0.73 -14.68 13.11
C LEU A 527 -1.42 -15.54 14.17
N ALA A 528 -2.42 -15.03 14.90
CA ALA A 528 -3.10 -15.77 15.96
C ALA A 528 -3.65 -17.14 15.48
N ASP A 529 -4.11 -17.22 14.22
CA ASP A 529 -4.61 -18.43 13.56
C ASP A 529 -3.55 -19.15 12.69
N ALA A 530 -2.38 -18.55 12.47
CA ALA A 530 -1.34 -19.09 11.60
C ALA A 530 -0.73 -20.39 12.15
N ASP A 531 -0.15 -21.23 11.30
CA ASP A 531 0.60 -22.40 11.77
C ASP A 531 1.94 -22.00 12.41
N ALA A 532 2.60 -22.95 13.07
CA ALA A 532 3.86 -22.66 13.77
C ALA A 532 5.01 -22.26 12.82
N PRO A 533 5.23 -22.93 11.67
CA PRO A 533 6.24 -22.47 10.70
C PRO A 533 6.03 -21.02 10.24
N THR A 534 4.80 -20.64 9.85
CA THR A 534 4.52 -19.27 9.41
C THR A 534 4.76 -18.25 10.52
N LEU A 535 4.36 -18.54 11.76
CA LEU A 535 4.69 -17.66 12.89
C LEU A 535 6.21 -17.51 13.04
N LEU A 536 6.94 -18.63 13.11
CA LEU A 536 8.37 -18.62 13.41
C LEU A 536 9.19 -17.92 12.32
N ASP A 537 8.79 -18.09 11.06
CA ASP A 537 9.42 -17.42 9.93
C ASP A 537 9.17 -15.89 10.00
N ALA A 538 7.94 -15.45 10.33
CA ALA A 538 7.61 -14.03 10.47
C ALA A 538 8.31 -13.36 11.68
N LEU A 539 8.46 -14.06 12.81
CA LEU A 539 9.10 -13.52 14.01
C LEU A 539 10.56 -13.12 13.82
N LEU A 540 11.24 -13.60 12.77
CA LEU A 540 12.61 -13.21 12.45
C LEU A 540 12.73 -11.73 12.06
N ASP A 541 11.63 -11.16 11.55
CA ASP A 541 11.55 -9.79 11.07
C ASP A 541 10.95 -8.83 12.13
N TYR A 542 10.50 -9.36 13.26
CA TYR A 542 9.80 -8.60 14.31
C TYR A 542 10.80 -8.08 15.35
N ASP A 543 10.56 -6.87 15.88
CA ASP A 543 11.28 -6.43 17.08
C ASP A 543 10.82 -7.23 18.32
N GLN A 544 11.59 -7.13 19.40
CA GLN A 544 11.37 -7.95 20.60
C GLN A 544 9.99 -7.73 21.25
N GLU A 545 9.44 -6.51 21.19
CA GLU A 545 8.16 -6.17 21.84
C GLU A 545 6.98 -6.63 20.99
N ALA A 546 7.06 -6.41 19.67
CA ALA A 546 6.08 -6.91 18.71
C ALA A 546 6.04 -8.44 18.69
N ALA A 547 7.21 -9.08 18.65
CA ALA A 547 7.34 -10.54 18.73
C ALA A 547 6.67 -11.10 19.98
N HIS A 548 6.93 -10.51 21.16
CA HIS A 548 6.33 -10.97 22.42
C HIS A 548 4.79 -10.84 22.43
N SER A 549 4.28 -9.75 21.86
CA SER A 549 2.84 -9.52 21.73
C SER A 549 2.18 -10.56 20.81
N GLU A 550 2.79 -10.84 19.66
CA GLU A 550 2.33 -11.85 18.70
C GLU A 550 2.33 -13.25 19.33
N ILE A 551 3.43 -13.62 19.97
CA ILE A 551 3.60 -14.88 20.69
C ILE A 551 2.49 -15.06 21.73
N THR A 552 2.24 -14.03 22.54
CA THR A 552 1.20 -14.06 23.58
C THR A 552 -0.19 -14.28 22.98
N GLY A 553 -0.52 -13.58 21.89
CA GLY A 553 -1.79 -13.73 21.17
C GLY A 553 -1.96 -15.14 20.57
N TRP A 554 -0.94 -15.60 19.85
CA TRP A 554 -0.88 -16.91 19.22
C TRP A 554 -1.03 -18.07 20.21
N ILE A 555 -0.35 -17.99 21.37
CA ILE A 555 -0.46 -18.98 22.46
C ILE A 555 -1.86 -18.94 23.08
N SER A 556 -2.39 -17.74 23.34
CA SER A 556 -3.70 -17.56 23.99
C SER A 556 -4.85 -18.13 23.17
N HIS A 557 -4.77 -18.07 21.84
CA HIS A 557 -5.82 -18.54 20.94
C HIS A 557 -6.05 -20.07 21.02
N ARG A 558 -5.00 -20.85 21.25
CA ARG A 558 -5.01 -22.34 21.12
C ARG A 558 -4.57 -23.10 22.38
N GLY A 559 -3.99 -22.39 23.34
CA GLY A 559 -3.50 -22.93 24.61
C GLY A 559 -2.08 -23.52 24.52
N GLN A 560 -1.33 -23.37 25.61
CA GLN A 560 0.10 -23.70 25.70
C GLN A 560 0.41 -25.17 25.35
N GLY A 561 -0.44 -26.12 25.75
CA GLY A 561 -0.24 -27.53 25.43
C GLY A 561 -0.29 -27.86 23.92
N SER A 562 -1.13 -27.15 23.15
CA SER A 562 -1.21 -27.33 21.68
C SER A 562 -0.05 -26.59 20.99
N ALA A 563 0.21 -25.37 21.45
CA ALA A 563 1.36 -24.55 21.04
C ALA A 563 2.68 -25.33 21.13
N ALA A 564 2.95 -25.98 22.28
CA ALA A 564 4.16 -26.77 22.50
C ALA A 564 4.37 -27.87 21.45
N VAL A 565 3.29 -28.54 21.02
CA VAL A 565 3.38 -29.60 20.01
C VAL A 565 3.74 -29.01 18.66
N GLN A 566 3.01 -27.99 18.22
CA GLN A 566 3.19 -27.37 16.91
C GLN A 566 4.57 -26.71 16.76
N LEU A 567 5.05 -26.02 17.80
CA LEU A 567 6.38 -25.38 17.81
C LEU A 567 7.49 -26.42 17.73
N ILE A 568 7.40 -27.51 18.50
CA ILE A 568 8.40 -28.57 18.44
C ILE A 568 8.39 -29.29 17.10
N ASP A 569 7.22 -29.53 16.52
CA ASP A 569 7.10 -30.16 15.20
C ASP A 569 7.70 -29.26 14.10
N ALA A 570 7.54 -27.93 14.21
CA ALA A 570 8.15 -26.95 13.30
C ALA A 570 9.68 -26.87 13.39
N CYS A 571 10.26 -27.26 14.53
CA CYS A 571 11.71 -27.29 14.76
C CYS A 571 12.42 -28.52 14.14
N ALA A 572 11.68 -29.43 13.52
CA ALA A 572 12.23 -30.65 12.93
C ALA A 572 13.12 -30.35 11.72
N GLY A 573 14.25 -31.04 11.61
CA GLY A 573 15.13 -30.96 10.45
C GLY A 573 16.50 -30.35 10.77
N LEU A 574 17.42 -30.40 9.79
CA LEU A 574 18.82 -30.00 9.95
C LEU A 574 19.27 -28.95 8.93
N GLU A 575 18.34 -28.52 8.08
CA GLU A 575 18.53 -27.47 7.10
C GLU A 575 18.65 -26.09 7.79
N ALA A 576 19.15 -25.09 7.07
CA ALA A 576 19.41 -23.77 7.62
C ALA A 576 18.14 -22.99 7.96
N ASP A 577 17.08 -23.14 7.16
CA ASP A 577 15.75 -22.60 7.46
C ASP A 577 15.17 -23.20 8.75
N ALA A 578 15.35 -24.52 8.95
CA ALA A 578 14.97 -25.18 10.19
C ALA A 578 15.80 -24.66 11.39
N ALA A 579 17.07 -24.30 11.18
CA ALA A 579 17.87 -23.66 12.22
C ALA A 579 17.33 -22.27 12.59
N LEU A 580 16.96 -21.44 11.62
CA LEU A 580 16.31 -20.14 11.87
C LEU A 580 15.01 -20.30 12.66
N ARG A 581 14.15 -21.26 12.28
CA ARG A 581 12.92 -21.58 13.04
C ARG A 581 13.22 -22.01 14.47
N ARG A 582 14.25 -22.82 14.71
CA ARG A 582 14.67 -23.22 16.06
C ARG A 582 15.11 -22.04 16.92
N LEU A 583 15.78 -21.05 16.31
CA LEU A 583 16.18 -19.82 16.99
C LEU A 583 14.95 -18.98 17.35
N ALA A 584 14.03 -18.77 16.41
CA ALA A 584 12.78 -18.06 16.65
C ALA A 584 11.89 -18.77 17.68
N ALA A 585 11.90 -20.12 17.73
CA ALA A 585 11.08 -20.90 18.65
C ALA A 585 11.57 -20.86 20.10
N ALA A 586 12.87 -20.63 20.33
CA ALA A 586 13.45 -20.64 21.66
C ALA A 586 12.78 -19.66 22.66
N PRO A 587 12.56 -18.36 22.34
CA PRO A 587 11.84 -17.46 23.23
C PRO A 587 10.38 -17.89 23.45
N VAL A 588 9.69 -18.35 22.40
CA VAL A 588 8.29 -18.81 22.48
C VAL A 588 8.13 -20.00 23.44
N LEU A 589 9.04 -20.98 23.32
CA LEU A 589 9.03 -22.19 24.15
C LEU A 589 9.39 -21.88 25.61
N ALA A 590 10.20 -20.85 25.86
CA ALA A 590 10.58 -20.41 27.21
C ALA A 590 9.42 -19.75 27.97
N GLU A 591 8.41 -19.22 27.27
CA GLU A 591 7.20 -18.66 27.88
C GLU A 591 6.19 -19.73 28.33
N LEU A 592 6.37 -20.99 27.94
CA LEU A 592 5.45 -22.07 28.26
C LEU A 592 5.71 -22.61 29.68
N ASP A 593 4.77 -22.38 30.59
CA ASP A 593 4.87 -22.78 32.00
C ASP A 593 3.83 -23.85 32.41
N GLU A 594 2.83 -24.13 31.56
CA GLU A 594 1.77 -25.08 31.86
C GLU A 594 2.33 -26.51 32.00
N PRO A 595 1.92 -27.28 33.03
CA PRO A 595 2.39 -28.66 33.23
C PRO A 595 2.24 -29.56 32.00
N ARG A 596 1.19 -29.33 31.19
CA ARG A 596 0.93 -30.07 29.95
C ARG A 596 1.94 -29.71 28.86
N ALA A 597 2.28 -28.43 28.68
CA ALA A 597 3.29 -27.98 27.73
C ALA A 597 4.68 -28.53 28.11
N LEU A 598 5.05 -28.42 29.39
CA LEU A 598 6.31 -28.97 29.90
C LEU A 598 6.40 -30.51 29.72
N ALA A 599 5.27 -31.24 29.82
CA ALA A 599 5.24 -32.67 29.53
C ALA A 599 5.50 -32.99 28.05
N VAL A 600 5.04 -32.14 27.13
CA VAL A 600 5.35 -32.25 25.70
C VAL A 600 6.84 -32.03 25.47
N LEU A 601 7.43 -30.98 26.05
CA LEU A 601 8.86 -30.70 25.94
C LEU A 601 9.72 -31.86 26.45
N ARG A 602 9.40 -32.43 27.61
CA ARG A 602 10.13 -33.61 28.15
C ARG A 602 10.06 -34.81 27.21
N LYS A 603 8.89 -35.04 26.59
CA LYS A 603 8.72 -36.13 25.62
C LYS A 603 9.52 -35.88 24.34
N ALA A 604 9.55 -34.63 23.88
CA ALA A 604 10.30 -34.23 22.70
C ALA A 604 11.83 -34.32 22.91
N ALA A 605 12.32 -33.88 24.07
CA ALA A 605 13.73 -33.99 24.46
C ALA A 605 14.22 -35.45 24.54
N ALA A 606 13.31 -36.40 24.80
CA ALA A 606 13.60 -37.83 24.77
C ALA A 606 13.41 -38.48 23.38
N SER A 607 13.03 -37.71 22.36
CA SER A 607 12.83 -38.20 21.00
C SER A 607 14.16 -38.45 20.29
N GLN A 608 14.08 -38.99 19.07
CA GLN A 608 15.23 -39.18 18.18
C GLN A 608 15.10 -38.33 16.91
N VAL A 609 14.21 -37.34 16.93
CA VAL A 609 13.99 -36.44 15.80
C VAL A 609 14.99 -35.28 15.94
N PRO A 610 15.96 -35.15 15.01
CA PRO A 610 16.95 -34.09 15.08
C PRO A 610 16.31 -32.70 15.00
N GLY A 611 16.81 -31.77 15.82
CA GLY A 611 16.27 -30.42 15.95
C GLY A 611 15.19 -30.36 17.04
N CYS A 612 14.21 -31.25 17.02
CA CYS A 612 13.15 -31.29 18.04
C CYS A 612 13.69 -31.62 19.44
N ALA A 613 14.56 -32.63 19.54
CA ALA A 613 15.10 -33.07 20.83
C ALA A 613 15.97 -31.99 21.48
N GLU A 614 16.87 -31.40 20.69
CA GLU A 614 17.80 -30.37 21.13
C GLU A 614 17.08 -29.08 21.50
N THR A 615 16.13 -28.61 20.67
CA THR A 615 15.34 -27.41 20.98
C THR A 615 14.48 -27.59 22.23
N ALA A 616 13.81 -28.74 22.38
CA ALA A 616 13.04 -29.03 23.59
C ALA A 616 13.92 -29.07 24.85
N ALA A 617 15.13 -29.63 24.73
CA ALA A 617 16.07 -29.71 25.84
C ALA A 617 16.67 -28.33 26.19
N ILE A 618 16.92 -27.46 25.21
CA ILE A 618 17.31 -26.06 25.41
C ILE A 618 16.21 -25.29 26.14
N ALA A 619 14.95 -25.43 25.70
CA ALA A 619 13.81 -24.79 26.36
C ALA A 619 13.68 -25.24 27.83
N LEU A 620 13.73 -26.55 28.11
CA LEU A 620 13.70 -27.09 29.47
C LEU A 620 14.86 -26.59 30.34
N ALA A 621 16.06 -26.45 29.77
CA ALA A 621 17.21 -25.91 30.49
C ALA A 621 16.98 -24.46 30.94
N GLY A 622 16.25 -23.67 30.15
CA GLY A 622 15.78 -22.32 30.53
C GLY A 622 14.87 -22.33 31.76
N HIS A 623 14.09 -23.39 31.95
CA HIS A 623 13.27 -23.61 33.16
C HIS A 623 14.04 -24.26 34.32
N GLY A 624 15.36 -24.46 34.20
CA GLY A 624 16.21 -25.07 35.21
C GLY A 624 16.17 -26.61 35.24
N GLU A 625 15.59 -27.25 34.21
CA GLU A 625 15.55 -28.71 34.04
C GLU A 625 16.51 -29.11 32.92
N ILE A 626 17.62 -29.78 33.25
CA ILE A 626 18.56 -30.29 32.25
C ILE A 626 18.24 -31.78 32.00
N PRO A 627 17.72 -32.16 30.81
CA PRO A 627 17.40 -33.55 30.51
C PRO A 627 18.63 -34.47 30.52
N GLU A 628 18.43 -35.74 30.88
CA GLU A 628 19.53 -36.72 30.85
C GLU A 628 20.14 -36.83 29.44
N GLY A 629 21.46 -36.84 29.35
CA GLY A 629 22.19 -36.91 28.07
C GLY A 629 22.46 -35.56 27.40
N HIS A 630 21.93 -34.45 27.93
CA HIS A 630 22.00 -33.13 27.30
C HIS A 630 22.77 -32.14 28.18
N GLY A 631 24.10 -32.16 28.09
CA GLY A 631 25.02 -31.34 28.89
C GLY A 631 25.59 -30.11 28.14
N PRO A 632 26.92 -29.85 28.22
CA PRO A 632 27.58 -28.78 27.45
C PRO A 632 27.36 -28.87 25.92
N GLU A 633 27.01 -30.05 25.43
CA GLU A 633 26.75 -30.35 24.02
C GLU A 633 25.54 -29.58 23.46
N LEU A 634 24.54 -29.23 24.28
CA LEU A 634 23.42 -28.38 23.86
C LEU A 634 23.85 -26.95 23.55
N GLN A 635 24.77 -26.40 24.35
CA GLN A 635 25.29 -25.05 24.11
C GLN A 635 26.07 -25.00 22.80
N LEU A 636 26.80 -26.08 22.48
CA LEU A 636 27.50 -26.21 21.21
C LEU A 636 26.50 -26.33 20.05
N TRP A 637 25.41 -27.09 20.21
CA TRP A 637 24.36 -27.21 19.20
C TRP A 637 23.68 -25.87 18.92
N GLY A 638 23.22 -25.17 19.96
CA GLY A 638 22.59 -23.86 19.80
C GLY A 638 23.53 -22.85 19.13
N LEU A 639 24.81 -22.86 19.47
CA LEU A 639 25.80 -21.98 18.82
C LEU A 639 26.04 -22.35 17.35
N VAL A 640 25.99 -23.64 16.98
CA VAL A 640 26.05 -24.05 15.57
C VAL A 640 24.80 -23.59 14.83
N ASP A 641 23.59 -23.72 15.40
CA ASP A 641 22.35 -23.24 14.78
C ASP A 641 22.37 -21.70 14.54
N HIS A 642 22.86 -20.91 15.52
CA HIS A 642 23.00 -19.44 15.39
C HIS A 642 23.87 -19.03 14.20
N LEU A 643 24.90 -19.82 13.89
CA LEU A 643 25.81 -19.54 12.78
C LEU A 643 25.36 -20.21 11.48
N TRP A 644 24.63 -21.31 11.56
CA TRP A 644 24.15 -22.06 10.39
C TRP A 644 22.99 -21.39 9.69
N GLY A 645 22.06 -20.79 10.44
CA GLY A 645 20.91 -20.07 9.88
C GLY A 645 21.33 -19.00 8.86
N PRO A 646 22.12 -17.98 9.26
CA PRO A 646 22.60 -16.95 8.33
C PRO A 646 23.48 -17.52 7.20
N LEU A 647 24.32 -18.52 7.50
CA LEU A 647 25.20 -19.12 6.50
C LEU A 647 24.45 -19.85 5.38
N GLY A 648 23.29 -20.43 5.69
CA GLY A 648 22.46 -21.09 4.69
C GLY A 648 21.76 -20.13 3.72
N VAL A 649 21.66 -18.84 4.08
CA VAL A 649 21.21 -17.77 3.19
C VAL A 649 22.36 -17.38 2.26
N ALA A 650 23.44 -16.83 2.83
CA ALA A 650 24.63 -16.41 2.10
C ALA A 650 25.87 -16.28 3.03
N ASP A 651 27.07 -16.27 2.45
CA ASP A 651 28.30 -15.98 3.20
C ASP A 651 28.27 -14.53 3.76
N GLU A 652 27.68 -13.61 2.99
CA GLU A 652 27.49 -12.21 3.29
C GLU A 652 26.52 -12.01 4.46
N ALA A 653 25.44 -12.80 4.51
CA ALA A 653 24.48 -12.77 5.61
C ALA A 653 25.13 -13.18 6.94
N LEU A 654 25.99 -14.22 6.94
CA LEU A 654 26.77 -14.58 8.13
C LEU A 654 27.78 -13.47 8.51
N ALA A 655 28.38 -12.80 7.54
CA ALA A 655 29.29 -11.68 7.81
C ALA A 655 28.55 -10.52 8.50
N MET A 656 27.40 -10.12 7.97
CA MET A 656 26.55 -9.07 8.52
C MET A 656 26.05 -9.43 9.93
N PHE A 657 25.59 -10.67 10.13
CA PHE A 657 25.22 -11.18 11.45
C PHE A 657 26.36 -11.08 12.47
N LEU A 658 27.58 -11.50 12.11
CA LEU A 658 28.74 -11.40 13.01
C LEU A 658 29.15 -9.95 13.30
N GLU A 659 28.81 -9.01 12.43
CA GLU A 659 29.02 -7.58 12.66
C GLU A 659 27.97 -7.00 13.61
N GLN A 660 26.67 -7.27 13.37
CA GLN A 660 25.55 -6.77 14.16
C GLN A 660 25.45 -7.45 15.55
N GLU A 661 25.48 -8.78 15.60
CA GLU A 661 25.32 -9.61 16.81
C GLU A 661 26.67 -10.04 17.41
N GLY A 662 27.77 -9.38 17.01
CA GLY A 662 29.12 -9.75 17.43
C GLY A 662 29.31 -9.70 18.95
N ASP A 663 28.65 -8.77 19.64
CA ASP A 663 28.84 -8.59 21.08
C ASP A 663 28.17 -9.70 21.93
N SER A 664 27.11 -10.34 21.41
CA SER A 664 26.40 -11.44 22.06
C SER A 664 27.01 -12.81 21.71
N VAL A 665 27.36 -13.03 20.43
CA VAL A 665 27.79 -14.33 19.91
C VAL A 665 29.30 -14.58 20.04
N LEU A 666 30.15 -13.57 19.83
CA LEU A 666 31.61 -13.76 19.82
C LEU A 666 32.18 -14.26 21.15
N PRO A 667 31.75 -13.79 22.34
CA PRO A 667 32.25 -14.33 23.60
C PRO A 667 31.94 -15.81 23.78
N LEU A 668 30.76 -16.26 23.34
CA LEU A 668 30.36 -17.67 23.38
C LEU A 668 31.19 -18.50 22.40
N LEU A 669 31.38 -17.98 21.18
CA LEU A 669 32.21 -18.61 20.17
C LEU A 669 33.68 -18.74 20.60
N GLU A 670 34.22 -17.72 21.27
CA GLU A 670 35.58 -17.75 21.80
C GLU A 670 35.76 -18.83 22.89
N GLN A 671 34.77 -19.00 23.75
CA GLN A 671 34.77 -20.04 24.78
C GLN A 671 34.65 -21.44 24.17
N ALA A 672 33.75 -21.62 23.19
CA ALA A 672 33.43 -22.90 22.59
C ALA A 672 34.39 -23.34 21.46
N ALA A 673 35.24 -22.44 20.94
CA ALA A 673 35.99 -22.66 19.70
C ALA A 673 36.80 -23.97 19.63
N ASP A 674 37.38 -24.44 20.74
CA ASP A 674 38.21 -25.66 20.78
C ASP A 674 37.40 -26.95 20.97
N ASP A 675 36.12 -26.83 21.33
CA ASP A 675 35.21 -27.94 21.62
C ASP A 675 34.06 -28.05 20.62
N LEU A 676 33.78 -27.01 19.81
CA LEU A 676 32.67 -26.98 18.83
C LEU A 676 32.70 -28.14 17.82
N TRP A 677 33.88 -28.66 17.49
CA TRP A 677 34.03 -29.84 16.60
C TRP A 677 33.41 -31.12 17.18
N ARG A 678 33.13 -31.17 18.48
CA ARG A 678 32.44 -32.27 19.16
C ARG A 678 30.93 -32.21 19.00
N CYS A 679 30.39 -31.11 18.49
CA CYS A 679 28.96 -31.02 18.19
C CYS A 679 28.58 -32.06 17.13
N ASP A 680 27.50 -32.79 17.38
CA ASP A 680 27.00 -33.81 16.45
C ASP A 680 26.14 -33.22 15.32
N HIS A 681 25.97 -31.89 15.27
CA HIS A 681 25.27 -31.19 14.20
C HIS A 681 26.01 -31.34 12.85
N PRO A 682 25.37 -31.77 11.75
CA PRO A 682 26.05 -31.97 10.45
C PRO A 682 26.70 -30.70 9.88
N ALA A 683 26.08 -29.53 10.07
CA ALA A 683 26.62 -28.26 9.59
C ALA A 683 27.87 -27.76 10.36
N THR A 684 28.28 -28.43 11.44
CA THR A 684 29.41 -28.00 12.31
C THR A 684 30.68 -27.72 11.50
N GLY A 685 30.99 -28.56 10.50
CA GLY A 685 32.17 -28.38 9.65
C GLY A 685 32.09 -27.12 8.80
N ALA A 686 30.96 -26.90 8.14
CA ALA A 686 30.72 -25.75 7.26
C ALA A 686 30.75 -24.44 8.05
N VAL A 687 30.07 -24.40 9.20
CA VAL A 687 30.04 -23.25 10.12
C VAL A 687 31.45 -22.89 10.61
N LEU A 688 32.24 -23.88 11.05
CA LEU A 688 33.61 -23.64 11.53
C LEU A 688 34.54 -23.09 10.44
N ASP A 689 34.41 -23.60 9.22
CA ASP A 689 35.19 -23.14 8.06
C ASP A 689 34.78 -21.71 7.64
N ALA A 690 33.48 -21.42 7.55
CA ALA A 690 32.94 -20.11 7.18
C ALA A 690 33.25 -19.04 8.23
N ALA A 691 32.90 -19.27 9.50
CA ALA A 691 33.20 -18.33 10.59
C ALA A 691 34.72 -18.10 10.74
N GLY A 692 35.52 -19.17 10.59
CA GLY A 692 36.98 -19.07 10.60
C GLY A 692 37.55 -18.24 9.44
N ARG A 693 36.88 -18.19 8.28
CA ARG A 693 37.25 -17.34 7.13
C ARG A 693 36.86 -15.89 7.38
N LEU A 694 35.60 -15.63 7.74
CA LEU A 694 35.03 -14.29 7.93
C LEU A 694 35.68 -13.54 9.10
N LEU A 695 35.91 -14.20 10.24
CA LEU A 695 36.52 -13.58 11.41
C LEU A 695 38.03 -13.32 11.27
N ARG A 696 38.67 -13.69 10.16
CA ARG A 696 40.12 -13.52 9.97
C ARG A 696 40.57 -12.05 10.07
N ALA A 697 39.74 -11.13 9.58
CA ALA A 697 40.03 -9.70 9.60
C ALA A 697 39.90 -9.11 11.02
N ARG A 698 38.88 -9.57 11.76
CA ARG A 698 38.52 -9.08 13.10
C ARG A 698 39.35 -9.72 14.23
N ASP A 699 39.48 -11.04 14.24
CA ASP A 699 40.26 -11.80 15.23
C ASP A 699 41.01 -13.00 14.61
N LYS A 700 42.30 -12.80 14.36
CA LYS A 700 43.19 -13.82 13.79
C LYS A 700 43.41 -15.02 14.73
N ALA A 701 43.34 -14.83 16.04
CA ALA A 701 43.56 -15.90 17.02
C ALA A 701 42.35 -16.82 17.11
N LEU A 702 41.15 -16.26 17.20
CA LEU A 702 39.89 -17.00 17.17
C LEU A 702 39.71 -17.73 15.83
N ALA A 703 39.90 -17.04 14.70
CA ALA A 703 39.82 -17.63 13.36
C ALA A 703 40.76 -18.85 13.21
N LYS A 704 41.96 -18.80 13.80
CA LYS A 704 42.90 -19.93 13.80
C LYS A 704 42.42 -21.09 14.67
N ARG A 705 41.77 -20.84 15.80
CA ARG A 705 41.18 -21.88 16.66
C ARG A 705 40.04 -22.58 15.93
N LEU A 706 39.11 -21.83 15.34
CA LEU A 706 37.98 -22.37 14.58
C LEU A 706 38.42 -23.25 13.41
N ARG A 707 39.37 -22.81 12.60
CA ARG A 707 39.92 -23.63 11.49
C ARG A 707 40.60 -24.91 11.98
N ARG A 708 41.28 -24.88 13.14
CA ARG A 708 41.85 -26.12 13.72
C ARG A 708 40.76 -27.07 14.15
N SER A 709 39.67 -26.56 14.74
CA SER A 709 38.50 -27.36 15.07
C SER A 709 37.82 -27.93 13.82
N ALA A 710 37.71 -27.16 12.73
CA ALA A 710 37.16 -27.63 11.47
C ALA A 710 37.93 -28.85 10.92
N THR A 711 39.27 -28.86 11.00
CA THR A 711 40.10 -30.00 10.55
C THR A 711 39.91 -31.27 11.39
N ARG A 712 39.28 -31.18 12.57
CA ARG A 712 38.97 -32.32 13.43
C ARG A 712 37.59 -32.92 13.14
N VAL A 713 36.73 -32.22 12.41
CA VAL A 713 35.44 -32.74 11.95
C VAL A 713 35.72 -33.74 10.83
N GLY A 714 35.38 -35.01 11.05
CA GLY A 714 35.71 -36.11 10.12
C GLY A 714 35.05 -35.96 8.73
N PRO A 715 35.63 -36.54 7.67
CA PRO A 715 35.18 -36.36 6.28
C PRO A 715 33.79 -36.92 5.95
N GLY A 716 33.11 -37.61 6.89
CA GLY A 716 31.75 -38.14 6.72
C GLY A 716 30.64 -37.28 7.34
N ARG A 717 30.96 -36.06 7.81
CA ARG A 717 30.03 -35.09 8.42
C ARG A 717 30.03 -33.73 7.70
N ARG A 718 30.36 -33.70 6.40
CA ARG A 718 30.14 -32.52 5.56
C ARG A 718 28.78 -32.71 4.88
N PRO A 719 27.89 -31.71 4.89
CA PRO A 719 26.55 -31.81 4.28
C PRO A 719 26.62 -32.21 2.81
#